data_AF-A0A7J5YRK4-F1
#
_entry.id   AF-A0A7J5YRK4-F1
#
_cell.length_a   1.000
_cell.length_b   1.000
_cell.length_c   1.000
_cell.angle_alpha   90.00
_cell.angle_beta   90.00
_cell.angle_gamma   90.00
#
_symmetry.space_group_name_H-M   'P 1'
#
loop_
_entity.id
_entity.type
_entity.pdbx_description
1 polymer ?
#
loop_
_entity_poly.entity_id
_entity_poly.type
_entity_poly.pdbx_seq_one_letter_code
_entity_poly.pdbx_strand_id
1 'polypeptide(L)'
;MEILEDVRVAVGDKNFLRLMGLSQSPVLCFVIDTTGSMSDDIAEAKRVSFAIIDSKRGTQQEPYAYILVPFNDPGFGPVTMTTNADFFKDSINKLSASGGGDTRVMLVWTAACPDCCSTSSEIFVFTDAPAKDAHLKSTITAIIESSKSVVTFMLTDVLASRRRRRNTQRVSPRKMSQLDAQLYRDLARASGGQAIEVTKSDLTLATSVIEDSLASAVVTVFQVVRNPGRPDNFMFIVDGSLRNLTAYITGASSLTFDLTSPTGVSQSSSQSSGPLATITTAGNLRRLSLNTDNQTGSWEISVNSKDPYSVKVISQSSVNFIFNLVEAHEGAHGDFSLKEGRPLSGQTAFIIIVVMLASLSVTGSDKVKVTEVTLFDSSGPTESVGSGNFLVTFSGVPAGEFVVRMKGEDGSSTSRSTATSFQRQASTQIKTSSISVTQHQHRTRLYHLRSFHSRHNHQRSCQLRANNDRSYTSTSPSSITIASGDGGTANGTVTLTAPASAASGTDVTLTIEAENAAATDINYAVLRFSVVAKVTDITRPVCQTVSSSSNCPSSSSLCASSQWTFIANLTDGINGTGIESITIRKGNGTLNTSTVAGAEEANVTVATYSASCCSQNVELAAVDKVGNVGKCAGQARQKTVATTLTAITAAVNTTSTGGHILSISHCLWISVVVSLLWK
;
A
#
# COMPACT_ATOMS: atom_id res chain seq x y z
N MET A 1 9.94 -22.90 -5.69
CA MET A 1 9.68 -22.80 -4.23
C MET A 1 10.95 -22.49 -3.46
N GLU A 2 12.09 -23.12 -3.78
CA GLU A 2 13.37 -22.88 -3.09
C GLU A 2 13.87 -21.42 -3.15
N ILE A 3 13.71 -20.73 -4.29
CA ILE A 3 14.10 -19.31 -4.44
C ILE A 3 13.34 -18.39 -3.49
N LEU A 4 12.03 -18.56 -3.32
CA LEU A 4 11.24 -17.72 -2.41
C LEU A 4 11.65 -17.96 -0.96
N GLU A 5 11.99 -19.20 -0.61
CA GLU A 5 12.53 -19.53 0.71
C GLU A 5 13.91 -18.92 0.92
N ASP A 6 14.78 -18.93 -0.09
CA ASP A 6 16.10 -18.30 -0.02
C ASP A 6 15.97 -16.78 0.14
N VAL A 7 15.08 -16.13 -0.61
CA VAL A 7 14.78 -14.70 -0.42
C VAL A 7 14.24 -14.45 0.99
N ARG A 8 13.30 -15.28 1.47
CA ARG A 8 12.77 -15.18 2.84
C ARG A 8 13.86 -15.29 3.90
N VAL A 9 14.81 -16.19 3.70
CA VAL A 9 15.95 -16.41 4.60
C VAL A 9 16.90 -15.23 4.56
N ALA A 10 17.24 -14.72 3.37
CA ALA A 10 18.17 -13.61 3.21
C ALA A 10 17.62 -12.30 3.78
N VAL A 11 16.35 -11.99 3.51
CA VAL A 11 15.75 -10.70 3.91
C VAL A 11 15.04 -10.76 5.27
N GLY A 12 14.77 -11.95 5.79
CA GLY A 12 13.98 -12.20 7.00
C GLY A 12 12.47 -12.18 6.76
N ASP A 13 11.71 -12.84 7.65
CA ASP A 13 10.27 -13.03 7.48
C ASP A 13 9.49 -11.71 7.36
N LYS A 14 9.88 -10.68 8.12
CA LYS A 14 9.20 -9.36 8.09
C LYS A 14 9.34 -8.69 6.72
N ASN A 15 10.55 -8.63 6.17
CA ASN A 15 10.79 -8.03 4.85
C ASN A 15 10.27 -8.91 3.71
N PHE A 16 10.25 -10.23 3.91
CA PHE A 16 9.63 -11.14 2.96
C PHE A 16 8.12 -10.93 2.88
N LEU A 17 7.43 -10.79 4.03
CA LEU A 17 6.01 -10.45 4.04
C LEU A 17 5.73 -9.08 3.39
N ARG A 18 6.65 -8.11 3.52
CA ARG A 18 6.62 -6.83 2.78
C ARG A 18 6.74 -7.06 1.27
N LEU A 19 7.72 -7.85 0.83
CA LEU A 19 7.91 -8.18 -0.59
C LEU A 19 6.67 -8.88 -1.17
N MET A 20 6.04 -9.75 -0.38
CA MET A 20 4.84 -10.49 -0.77
C MET A 20 3.55 -9.64 -0.69
N GLY A 21 3.61 -8.39 -0.21
CA GLY A 21 2.44 -7.52 -0.05
C GLY A 21 1.43 -8.01 1.00
N LEU A 22 1.86 -8.85 1.94
CA LEU A 22 0.98 -9.49 2.94
C LEU A 22 0.91 -8.71 4.26
N SER A 23 1.72 -7.67 4.45
CA SER A 23 1.67 -6.80 5.62
C SER A 23 0.49 -5.82 5.53
N GLN A 24 -0.56 -6.05 6.32
CA GLN A 24 -1.81 -5.27 6.33
C GLN A 24 -1.79 -4.06 7.29
N SER A 25 -0.66 -3.74 7.94
CA SER A 25 -0.63 -2.60 8.85
C SER A 25 -0.36 -1.30 8.08
N PRO A 26 -1.13 -0.22 8.33
CA PRO A 26 -1.03 1.02 7.58
C PRO A 26 0.34 1.68 7.76
N VAL A 27 0.80 2.37 6.72
CA VAL A 27 1.97 3.26 6.80
C VAL A 27 1.50 4.63 7.25
N LEU A 28 2.16 5.20 8.26
CA LEU A 28 1.88 6.55 8.72
C LEU A 28 2.78 7.54 8.00
N CYS A 29 2.24 8.29 7.03
CA CYS A 29 3.01 9.24 6.22
C CYS A 29 2.57 10.69 6.48
N PHE A 30 3.49 11.50 7.02
CA PHE A 30 3.31 12.94 7.21
C PHE A 30 4.22 13.73 6.28
N VAL A 31 3.62 14.64 5.51
CA VAL A 31 4.32 15.58 4.64
C VAL A 31 4.05 16.98 5.17
N ILE A 32 5.08 17.66 5.68
CA ILE A 32 4.91 18.87 6.49
C ILE A 32 5.75 20.02 5.92
N ASP A 33 5.07 21.12 5.59
CA ASP A 33 5.70 22.39 5.29
C ASP A 33 6.36 22.96 6.55
N THR A 34 7.64 23.35 6.43
CA THR A 34 8.46 23.85 7.54
C THR A 34 8.81 25.33 7.41
N THR A 35 8.13 26.06 6.53
CA THR A 35 8.28 27.52 6.39
C THR A 35 7.93 28.28 7.67
N GLY A 36 8.38 29.54 7.79
CA GLY A 36 8.23 30.35 9.00
C GLY A 36 6.78 30.55 9.48
N SER A 37 5.78 30.44 8.61
CA SER A 37 4.36 30.56 8.98
C SER A 37 3.78 29.30 9.62
N MET A 38 4.41 28.13 9.45
CA MET A 38 3.88 26.81 9.83
C MET A 38 4.03 26.44 11.32
N SER A 39 4.35 27.39 12.21
CA SER A 39 4.65 27.08 13.63
C SER A 39 3.48 26.36 14.34
N ASP A 40 2.26 26.87 14.19
CA ASP A 40 1.07 26.28 14.82
C ASP A 40 0.72 24.91 14.19
N ASP A 41 0.84 24.83 12.87
CA ASP A 41 0.58 23.62 12.08
C ASP A 41 1.54 22.48 12.45
N ILE A 42 2.84 22.78 12.58
CA ILE A 42 3.88 21.82 13.02
C ILE A 42 3.60 21.36 14.45
N ALA A 43 3.22 22.27 15.35
CA ALA A 43 2.90 21.91 16.72
C ALA A 43 1.71 20.93 16.77
N GLU A 44 0.68 21.17 15.97
CA GLU A 44 -0.48 20.28 15.88
C GLU A 44 -0.15 18.94 15.21
N ALA A 45 0.67 18.95 14.15
CA ALA A 45 1.17 17.72 13.53
C ALA A 45 1.96 16.86 14.54
N LYS A 46 2.84 17.47 15.35
CA LYS A 46 3.53 16.77 16.44
C LYS A 46 2.55 16.16 17.43
N ARG A 47 1.57 16.94 17.89
CA ARG A 47 0.55 16.50 18.87
C ARG A 47 -0.22 15.28 18.37
N VAL A 48 -0.76 15.35 17.15
CA VAL A 48 -1.55 14.24 16.59
C VAL A 48 -0.69 13.02 16.27
N SER A 49 0.53 13.21 15.73
CA SER A 49 1.45 12.09 15.49
C SER A 49 1.79 11.35 16.78
N PHE A 50 2.05 12.07 17.87
CA PHE A 50 2.36 11.48 19.17
C PHE A 50 1.14 10.73 19.73
N ALA A 51 -0.05 11.32 19.66
CA ALA A 51 -1.29 10.68 20.10
C ALA A 51 -1.57 9.36 19.35
N ILE A 52 -1.38 9.34 18.03
CA ILE A 52 -1.57 8.13 17.20
C ILE A 52 -0.55 7.06 17.58
N ILE A 53 0.73 7.43 17.71
CA ILE A 53 1.80 6.47 18.04
C ILE A 53 1.57 5.89 19.42
N ASP A 54 1.33 6.74 20.42
CA ASP A 54 1.21 6.31 21.81
C ASP A 54 -0.05 5.48 22.06
N SER A 55 -1.13 5.71 21.31
CA SER A 55 -2.36 4.90 21.39
C SER A 55 -2.26 3.54 20.69
N LYS A 56 -1.39 3.39 19.68
CA LYS A 56 -1.32 2.17 18.85
C LYS A 56 -0.11 1.30 19.11
N ARG A 57 0.97 1.84 19.70
CA ARG A 57 2.21 1.11 19.98
C ARG A 57 1.93 -0.15 20.80
N GLY A 58 2.51 -1.27 20.37
CA GLY A 58 2.34 -2.57 21.03
C GLY A 58 1.00 -3.26 20.77
N THR A 59 0.13 -2.67 19.93
CA THR A 59 -1.14 -3.28 19.49
C THR A 59 -1.01 -3.84 18.08
N GLN A 60 -1.98 -4.64 17.63
CA GLN A 60 -2.07 -5.07 16.22
C GLN A 60 -2.29 -3.90 15.24
N GLN A 61 -2.62 -2.71 15.74
CA GLN A 61 -2.87 -1.51 14.94
C GLN A 61 -1.63 -0.60 14.85
N GLU A 62 -0.50 -0.99 15.45
CA GLU A 62 0.74 -0.23 15.34
C GLU A 62 1.13 -0.09 13.85
N PRO A 63 1.35 1.15 13.35
CA PRO A 63 1.78 1.37 11.98
C PRO A 63 3.04 0.57 11.65
N TYR A 64 3.04 -0.10 10.50
CA TYR A 64 4.15 -0.95 10.08
C TYR A 64 5.43 -0.15 9.84
N ALA A 65 5.26 1.07 9.32
CA ALA A 65 6.31 2.03 9.06
C ALA A 65 5.80 3.46 9.26
N TYR A 66 6.75 4.34 9.58
CA TYR A 66 6.54 5.76 9.78
C TYR A 66 7.39 6.52 8.77
N ILE A 67 6.77 7.47 8.07
CA ILE A 67 7.42 8.29 7.07
C ILE A 67 7.16 9.76 7.35
N LEU A 68 8.24 10.56 7.39
CA LEU A 68 8.20 11.99 7.57
C LEU A 68 8.93 12.66 6.41
N VAL A 69 8.22 13.56 5.72
CA VAL A 69 8.74 14.36 4.62
C VAL A 69 8.59 15.84 4.98
N PRO A 70 9.59 16.46 5.64
CA PRO A 70 9.59 17.90 5.80
C PRO A 70 9.93 18.55 4.46
N PHE A 71 9.31 19.68 4.13
CA PHE A 71 9.68 20.48 2.96
C PHE A 71 9.71 21.98 3.25
N ASN A 72 10.54 22.71 2.51
CA ASN A 72 10.74 24.15 2.61
C ASN A 72 11.16 24.73 1.24
N ASP A 73 11.41 26.04 1.13
CA ASP A 73 12.07 26.65 -0.04
C ASP A 73 13.55 26.90 0.33
N PRO A 74 14.55 26.43 -0.44
CA PRO A 74 14.50 25.91 -1.82
C PRO A 74 14.36 24.39 -2.01
N GLY A 75 14.15 23.59 -0.96
CA GLY A 75 14.15 22.13 -1.10
C GLY A 75 13.45 21.36 0.02
N PHE A 76 13.45 20.05 -0.09
CA PHE A 76 12.82 19.15 0.88
C PHE A 76 13.85 18.35 1.68
N GLY A 77 13.39 17.79 2.80
CA GLY A 77 14.10 16.79 3.57
C GLY A 77 14.86 17.30 4.78
N PRO A 78 15.58 16.40 5.46
CA PRO A 78 15.78 14.98 5.10
C PRO A 78 14.51 14.13 5.24
N VAL A 79 14.25 13.26 4.26
CA VAL A 79 13.16 12.27 4.33
C VAL A 79 13.52 11.21 5.35
N THR A 80 12.63 10.98 6.30
CA THR A 80 12.82 9.97 7.35
C THR A 80 11.87 8.81 7.13
N MET A 81 12.42 7.61 7.01
CA MET A 81 11.67 6.37 6.90
C MET A 81 12.16 5.40 7.95
N THR A 82 11.26 4.94 8.81
CA THR A 82 11.64 4.07 9.93
C THR A 82 10.50 3.15 10.33
N THR A 83 10.85 2.01 10.91
CA THR A 83 9.88 1.16 11.64
C THR A 83 9.96 1.39 13.15
N ASN A 84 10.90 2.23 13.61
CA ASN A 84 11.07 2.59 15.01
C ASN A 84 10.27 3.86 15.33
N ALA A 85 9.23 3.69 16.14
CA ALA A 85 8.34 4.76 16.55
C ALA A 85 9.04 5.87 17.38
N ASP A 86 10.02 5.54 18.22
CA ASP A 86 10.76 6.54 19.00
C ASP A 86 11.66 7.39 18.12
N PHE A 87 12.35 6.77 17.16
CA PHE A 87 13.14 7.51 16.17
C PHE A 87 12.28 8.46 15.34
N PHE A 88 11.04 8.05 15.00
CA PHE A 88 10.10 8.93 14.32
C PHE A 88 9.65 10.09 15.20
N LYS A 89 9.29 9.84 16.47
CA LYS A 89 8.93 10.89 17.44
C LYS A 89 10.05 11.91 17.61
N ASP A 90 11.30 11.45 17.72
CA ASP A 90 12.46 12.34 17.80
C ASP A 90 12.64 13.16 16.52
N SER A 91 12.42 12.55 15.35
CA SER A 91 12.56 13.22 14.06
C SER A 91 11.51 14.30 13.84
N ILE A 92 10.24 14.01 14.11
CA ILE A 92 9.17 15.02 13.99
C ILE A 92 9.31 16.10 15.05
N ASN A 93 9.77 15.77 16.27
CA ASN A 93 9.95 16.76 17.34
C ASN A 93 11.05 17.79 17.03
N LYS A 94 12.05 17.43 16.21
CA LYS A 94 13.10 18.34 15.73
C LYS A 94 12.60 19.38 14.72
N LEU A 95 11.42 19.21 14.13
CA LEU A 95 10.89 20.16 13.17
C LEU A 95 10.61 21.52 13.84
N SER A 96 11.03 22.59 13.18
CA SER A 96 10.78 23.97 13.58
C SER A 96 10.42 24.80 12.37
N ALA A 97 9.47 25.72 12.51
CA ALA A 97 9.12 26.67 11.47
C ALA A 97 10.29 27.66 11.26
N SER A 98 10.83 27.72 10.05
CA SER A 98 11.93 28.62 9.70
C SER A 98 11.97 28.90 8.21
N GLY A 99 12.62 30.01 7.83
CA GLY A 99 12.80 30.37 6.42
C GLY A 99 11.49 30.81 5.73
N GLY A 100 11.46 30.61 4.42
CA GLY A 100 10.46 31.19 3.52
C GLY A 100 10.98 32.49 2.90
N GLY A 101 11.44 32.40 1.66
CA GLY A 101 11.80 33.58 0.86
C GLY A 101 10.59 34.08 0.09
N ASP A 102 10.09 33.24 -0.81
CA ASP A 102 8.86 33.47 -1.56
C ASP A 102 7.67 32.76 -0.89
N THR A 103 6.46 33.26 -1.12
CA THR A 103 5.22 32.72 -0.55
C THR A 103 4.74 31.41 -1.21
N ARG A 104 5.63 30.62 -1.82
CA ARG A 104 5.31 29.37 -2.54
C ARG A 104 6.22 28.25 -2.06
N VAL A 105 5.70 27.02 -2.04
CA VAL A 105 6.39 25.83 -1.52
C VAL A 105 6.43 24.69 -2.55
N MET A 106 7.29 23.71 -2.36
CA MET A 106 7.48 22.60 -3.30
C MET A 106 6.53 21.43 -2.98
N LEU A 107 5.80 20.93 -3.99
CA LEU A 107 4.88 19.79 -3.95
C LEU A 107 5.54 18.47 -4.36
N VAL A 108 6.83 18.48 -4.77
CA VAL A 108 7.66 17.31 -5.15
C VAL A 108 7.92 16.34 -3.97
N TRP A 109 7.01 16.20 -3.01
CA TRP A 109 7.13 15.18 -1.97
C TRP A 109 7.00 13.77 -2.55
N THR A 110 6.27 13.59 -3.66
CA THR A 110 6.17 12.29 -4.36
C THR A 110 7.48 11.85 -5.02
N ALA A 111 8.29 12.80 -5.49
CA ALA A 111 9.61 12.50 -6.04
C ALA A 111 10.72 12.52 -4.97
N ALA A 112 10.49 13.20 -3.84
CA ALA A 112 11.35 13.09 -2.67
C ALA A 112 11.31 11.71 -2.01
N CYS A 113 10.16 11.05 -2.09
CA CYS A 113 9.87 9.84 -1.33
C CYS A 113 9.05 8.85 -2.17
N PRO A 114 9.69 8.15 -3.12
CA PRO A 114 9.03 7.09 -3.89
C PRO A 114 8.38 6.00 -3.01
N ASP A 115 8.96 5.74 -1.84
CA ASP A 115 8.39 4.83 -0.85
C ASP A 115 7.19 5.41 -0.06
N CYS A 116 7.01 6.74 -0.02
CA CYS A 116 5.83 7.38 0.58
C CYS A 116 4.55 7.02 -0.18
N CYS A 117 4.69 6.71 -1.47
CA CYS A 117 3.64 6.20 -2.34
C CYS A 117 3.81 4.68 -2.55
N SER A 118 4.14 3.95 -1.48
CA SER A 118 3.99 2.49 -1.46
C SER A 118 2.50 2.12 -1.50
N THR A 119 2.18 0.96 -2.10
CA THR A 119 0.82 0.56 -2.49
C THR A 119 -0.22 0.81 -1.40
N SER A 120 -1.25 1.63 -1.69
CA SER A 120 -2.40 1.92 -0.82
C SER A 120 -2.07 2.62 0.51
N SER A 121 -1.13 3.58 0.50
CA SER A 121 -0.79 4.38 1.69
C SER A 121 -1.78 5.52 1.95
N GLU A 122 -1.94 5.91 3.22
CA GLU A 122 -2.65 7.13 3.66
C GLU A 122 -1.63 8.23 3.94
N ILE A 123 -1.75 9.37 3.25
CA ILE A 123 -0.77 10.45 3.25
C ILE A 123 -1.42 11.74 3.73
N PHE A 124 -0.83 12.37 4.76
CA PHE A 124 -1.34 13.61 5.35
C PHE A 124 -0.38 14.77 5.06
N VAL A 125 -0.86 15.76 4.30
CA VAL A 125 -0.07 16.91 3.85
C VAL A 125 -0.50 18.16 4.59
N PHE A 126 0.43 18.85 5.26
CA PHE A 126 0.20 20.11 5.97
C PHE A 126 0.91 21.25 5.24
N THR A 127 0.17 22.28 4.83
CA THR A 127 0.76 23.49 4.22
C THR A 127 -0.20 24.67 4.27
N ASP A 128 0.34 25.87 4.38
CA ASP A 128 -0.40 27.13 4.27
C ASP A 128 -0.05 27.93 3.01
N ALA A 129 0.78 27.37 2.13
CA ALA A 129 1.34 28.05 0.97
C ALA A 129 1.04 27.36 -0.39
N PRO A 130 0.85 28.15 -1.46
CA PRO A 130 0.65 27.63 -2.80
C PRO A 130 1.87 26.86 -3.34
N ALA A 131 1.63 25.82 -4.15
CA ALA A 131 2.69 25.05 -4.78
C ALA A 131 3.46 25.87 -5.85
N LYS A 132 4.79 25.74 -5.87
CA LYS A 132 5.74 26.35 -6.82
C LYS A 132 5.83 25.56 -8.13
N ASP A 133 5.57 24.27 -8.02
CA ASP A 133 5.69 23.20 -9.00
C ASP A 133 4.33 22.66 -9.42
N ALA A 134 3.32 23.55 -9.47
CA ALA A 134 1.98 23.21 -9.96
C ALA A 134 1.97 22.57 -11.37
N HIS A 135 3.05 22.76 -12.15
CA HIS A 135 3.25 22.12 -13.44
C HIS A 135 3.43 20.59 -13.36
N LEU A 136 3.76 20.03 -12.19
CA LEU A 136 3.91 18.58 -11.93
C LEU A 136 2.61 17.91 -11.47
N LYS A 137 1.47 18.61 -11.53
CA LYS A 137 0.16 18.09 -11.15
C LYS A 137 -0.14 16.73 -11.80
N SER A 138 0.14 16.59 -13.10
CA SER A 138 -0.07 15.34 -13.85
C SER A 138 0.81 14.22 -13.33
N THR A 139 2.07 14.50 -13.02
CA THR A 139 3.04 13.54 -12.48
C THR A 139 2.62 13.01 -11.12
N ILE A 140 2.19 13.93 -10.25
CA ILE A 140 1.71 13.58 -8.90
C ILE A 140 0.42 12.77 -9.01
N THR A 141 -0.49 13.16 -9.90
CA THR A 141 -1.74 12.42 -10.16
C THR A 141 -1.45 11.00 -10.65
N ALA A 142 -0.50 10.83 -11.57
CA ALA A 142 -0.06 9.53 -12.06
C ALA A 142 0.48 8.62 -10.95
N ILE A 143 1.33 9.16 -10.07
CA ILE A 143 1.89 8.43 -8.93
C ILE A 143 0.79 8.06 -7.92
N ILE A 144 -0.14 8.96 -7.63
CA ILE A 144 -1.29 8.71 -6.74
C ILE A 144 -2.17 7.58 -7.29
N GLU A 145 -2.56 7.67 -8.57
CA GLU A 145 -3.45 6.70 -9.20
C GLU A 145 -2.77 5.31 -9.31
N SER A 146 -1.50 5.24 -9.73
CA SER A 146 -0.73 4.00 -9.82
C SER A 146 -0.50 3.33 -8.46
N SER A 147 -0.13 4.11 -7.43
CA SER A 147 0.07 3.58 -6.08
C SER A 147 -1.24 3.29 -5.34
N LYS A 148 -2.38 3.80 -5.84
CA LYS A 148 -3.68 3.82 -5.15
C LYS A 148 -3.62 4.45 -3.75
N SER A 149 -2.73 5.42 -3.56
CA SER A 149 -2.59 6.11 -2.28
C SER A 149 -3.69 7.16 -2.10
N VAL A 150 -4.11 7.38 -0.87
CA VAL A 150 -5.11 8.39 -0.48
C VAL A 150 -4.39 9.58 0.13
N VAL A 151 -4.64 10.79 -0.38
CA VAL A 151 -3.94 12.01 0.06
C VAL A 151 -4.93 12.99 0.67
N THR A 152 -4.75 13.29 1.95
CA THR A 152 -5.53 14.28 2.69
C THR A 152 -4.69 15.53 2.94
N PHE A 153 -5.17 16.68 2.45
CA PHE A 153 -4.51 17.97 2.61
C PHE A 153 -5.16 18.76 3.74
N MET A 154 -4.34 19.27 4.65
CA MET A 154 -4.69 20.20 5.72
C MET A 154 -4.15 21.60 5.36
N LEU A 155 -5.05 22.52 5.00
CA LEU A 155 -4.74 23.83 4.44
C LEU A 155 -5.21 24.95 5.39
N THR A 156 -4.31 25.79 5.93
CA THR A 156 -4.67 26.71 7.03
C THR A 156 -4.78 28.22 6.71
N ASP A 157 -4.23 28.74 5.59
CA ASP A 157 -4.32 30.19 5.24
C ASP A 157 -5.33 30.51 4.11
N VAL A 158 -6.13 29.54 3.67
CA VAL A 158 -7.08 29.73 2.56
C VAL A 158 -8.29 30.58 2.96
N LEU A 159 -8.82 30.38 4.17
CA LEU A 159 -10.06 31.02 4.63
C LEU A 159 -9.87 32.47 5.10
N ALA A 160 -8.64 32.88 5.48
CA ALA A 160 -8.32 34.24 5.91
C ALA A 160 -8.43 35.27 4.77
N SER A 161 -8.29 34.83 3.51
CA SER A 161 -8.41 35.66 2.30
C SER A 161 -9.81 36.26 2.11
N ARG A 162 -10.88 35.60 2.61
CA ARG A 162 -12.27 36.05 2.43
C ARG A 162 -12.63 37.30 3.25
N ARG A 163 -11.92 37.61 4.35
CA ARG A 163 -12.34 38.65 5.32
C ARG A 163 -11.81 40.07 5.04
N ARG A 164 -10.79 40.27 4.19
CA ARG A 164 -10.16 41.59 3.96
C ARG A 164 -10.44 42.15 2.56
N ARG A 165 -11.68 42.54 2.27
CA ARG A 165 -11.99 43.42 1.12
C ARG A 165 -12.19 44.89 1.51
N ARG A 166 -11.64 45.30 2.67
CA ARG A 166 -11.54 46.70 3.11
C ARG A 166 -10.20 46.92 3.82
N ASN A 167 -9.12 47.17 3.06
CA ASN A 167 -8.19 48.30 3.25
C ASN A 167 -7.02 48.16 2.26
N THR A 168 -7.00 48.98 1.23
CA THR A 168 -5.90 49.11 0.28
C THR A 168 -4.82 50.01 0.89
N GLN A 169 -3.69 49.45 1.37
CA GLN A 169 -2.36 50.12 1.43
C GLN A 169 -1.28 49.38 2.26
N ARG A 170 -1.26 48.05 2.33
CA ARG A 170 -0.04 47.31 2.72
C ARG A 170 0.11 46.07 1.85
N VAL A 171 1.22 45.99 1.12
CA VAL A 171 1.67 44.79 0.42
C VAL A 171 1.83 43.69 1.47
N SER A 172 0.78 42.88 1.64
CA SER A 172 0.81 41.70 2.50
C SER A 172 1.44 40.55 1.70
N PRO A 173 2.21 39.65 2.33
CA PRO A 173 2.77 38.49 1.62
C PRO A 173 1.61 37.71 0.98
N ARG A 174 1.75 37.35 -0.31
CA ARG A 174 0.72 36.67 -1.10
C ARG A 174 0.26 35.38 -0.41
N LYS A 175 -0.92 35.42 0.21
CA LYS A 175 -1.62 34.29 0.85
C LYS A 175 -2.17 33.32 -0.21
N MET A 176 -2.38 32.04 0.16
CA MET A 176 -2.97 31.03 -0.74
C MET A 176 -4.36 31.46 -1.24
N SER A 177 -4.51 31.63 -2.55
CA SER A 177 -5.82 31.98 -3.15
C SER A 177 -6.70 30.74 -3.33
N GLN A 178 -7.99 30.95 -3.59
CA GLN A 178 -8.93 29.88 -3.92
C GLN A 178 -8.56 29.13 -5.20
N LEU A 179 -7.84 29.79 -6.13
CA LEU A 179 -7.31 29.20 -7.35
C LEU A 179 -6.08 28.34 -7.05
N ASP A 180 -5.18 28.81 -6.19
CA ASP A 180 -4.02 28.01 -5.80
C ASP A 180 -4.46 26.75 -5.03
N ALA A 181 -5.49 26.86 -4.18
CA ALA A 181 -6.07 25.72 -3.45
C ALA A 181 -6.72 24.68 -4.38
N GLN A 182 -7.07 25.04 -5.62
CA GLN A 182 -7.71 24.12 -6.57
C GLN A 182 -6.80 22.94 -6.92
N LEU A 183 -5.47 23.17 -6.98
CA LEU A 183 -4.50 22.11 -7.20
C LEU A 183 -4.64 20.99 -6.14
N TYR A 184 -4.66 21.36 -4.86
CA TYR A 184 -4.80 20.42 -3.75
C TYR A 184 -6.16 19.72 -3.76
N ARG A 185 -7.25 20.44 -4.10
CA ARG A 185 -8.58 19.83 -4.24
C ARG A 185 -8.64 18.78 -5.34
N ASP A 186 -7.99 19.05 -6.47
CA ASP A 186 -7.97 18.11 -7.60
C ASP A 186 -7.13 16.87 -7.28
N LEU A 187 -6.00 17.02 -6.58
CA LEU A 187 -5.18 15.89 -6.12
C LEU A 187 -5.91 15.06 -5.05
N ALA A 188 -6.56 15.72 -4.09
CA ALA A 188 -7.40 15.05 -3.10
C ALA A 188 -8.52 14.25 -3.78
N ARG A 189 -9.20 14.84 -4.78
CA ARG A 189 -10.24 14.15 -5.56
C ARG A 189 -9.70 12.91 -6.27
N ALA A 190 -8.59 13.02 -6.99
CA ALA A 190 -8.01 11.89 -7.72
C ALA A 190 -7.60 10.74 -6.77
N SER A 191 -7.09 11.08 -5.59
CA SER A 191 -6.72 10.10 -4.56
C SER A 191 -7.91 9.55 -3.74
N GLY A 192 -9.11 10.14 -3.87
CA GLY A 192 -10.24 9.88 -2.96
C GLY A 192 -10.02 10.33 -1.50
N GLY A 193 -9.02 11.18 -1.28
CA GLY A 193 -8.75 11.86 -0.02
C GLY A 193 -9.61 13.10 0.17
N GLN A 194 -9.19 14.00 1.06
CA GLN A 194 -9.92 15.23 1.38
C GLN A 194 -9.01 16.47 1.27
N ALA A 195 -9.59 17.59 0.85
CA ALA A 195 -8.92 18.89 0.90
C ALA A 195 -9.59 19.75 1.99
N ILE A 196 -9.03 19.70 3.19
CA ILE A 196 -9.57 20.31 4.39
C ILE A 196 -8.97 21.71 4.53
N GLU A 197 -9.81 22.72 4.34
CA GLU A 197 -9.47 24.14 4.51
C GLU A 197 -9.96 24.58 5.88
N VAL A 198 -9.05 24.93 6.77
CA VAL A 198 -9.34 25.31 8.16
C VAL A 198 -8.58 26.56 8.57
N THR A 199 -8.88 27.10 9.74
CA THR A 199 -8.03 28.12 10.35
C THR A 199 -7.00 27.44 11.24
N LYS A 200 -5.89 28.11 11.56
CA LYS A 200 -4.87 27.55 12.47
C LYS A 200 -5.44 27.19 13.85
N SER A 201 -6.41 27.96 14.36
CA SER A 201 -7.07 27.67 15.65
C SER A 201 -7.97 26.43 15.60
N ASP A 202 -8.58 26.15 14.46
CA ASP A 202 -9.53 25.03 14.29
C ASP A 202 -8.85 23.75 13.76
N LEU A 203 -7.53 23.78 13.51
CA LEU A 203 -6.80 22.65 12.95
C LEU A 203 -6.88 21.39 13.83
N THR A 204 -6.91 21.58 15.15
CA THR A 204 -7.09 20.51 16.15
C THR A 204 -8.37 19.69 15.96
N LEU A 205 -9.44 20.32 15.48
CA LEU A 205 -10.71 19.64 15.20
C LEU A 205 -10.64 18.84 13.89
N ALA A 206 -9.88 19.34 12.90
CA ALA A 206 -9.71 18.69 11.60
C ALA A 206 -8.78 17.48 11.64
N THR A 207 -7.77 17.47 12.53
CA THR A 207 -6.84 16.34 12.65
C THR A 207 -7.48 15.05 13.14
N SER A 208 -8.72 15.09 13.66
CA SER A 208 -9.52 13.89 13.96
C SER A 208 -9.71 12.96 12.75
N VAL A 209 -9.73 13.50 11.52
CA VAL A 209 -9.80 12.72 10.28
C VAL A 209 -8.60 11.76 10.13
N ILE A 210 -7.44 12.15 10.67
CA ILE A 210 -6.21 11.33 10.63
C ILE A 210 -6.38 10.09 11.51
N GLU A 211 -6.95 10.25 12.70
CA GLU A 211 -7.20 9.14 13.64
C GLU A 211 -8.18 8.14 13.04
N ASP A 212 -9.26 8.63 12.42
CA ASP A 212 -10.28 7.82 11.77
C ASP A 212 -9.73 7.04 10.58
N SER A 213 -8.96 7.67 9.69
CA SER A 213 -8.38 7.01 8.51
C SER A 213 -7.36 5.93 8.86
N LEU A 214 -6.69 6.07 10.01
CA LEU A 214 -5.68 5.11 10.47
C LEU A 214 -6.26 4.04 11.39
N ALA A 215 -7.56 4.04 11.65
CA ALA A 215 -8.20 2.99 12.45
C ALA A 215 -8.03 1.61 11.78
N SER A 216 -8.18 0.53 12.55
CA SER A 216 -8.07 -0.81 11.98
C SER A 216 -9.24 -1.12 11.03
N ALA A 217 -8.92 -1.81 9.93
CA ALA A 217 -9.89 -2.31 8.96
C ALA A 217 -10.86 -1.24 8.41
N VAL A 218 -10.33 -0.04 8.17
CA VAL A 218 -11.09 1.07 7.57
C VAL A 218 -11.47 0.71 6.14
N VAL A 219 -12.76 0.92 5.83
CA VAL A 219 -13.35 0.71 4.52
C VAL A 219 -14.11 1.96 4.09
N THR A 220 -14.09 2.23 2.78
CA THR A 220 -14.95 3.26 2.19
C THR A 220 -16.30 2.64 1.83
N VAL A 221 -17.38 3.15 2.42
CA VAL A 221 -18.75 2.68 2.16
C VAL A 221 -19.36 3.43 0.98
N PHE A 222 -19.10 4.73 0.93
CA PHE A 222 -19.61 5.61 -0.09
C PHE A 222 -18.69 6.82 -0.26
N GLN A 223 -18.44 7.23 -1.49
CA GLN A 223 -17.79 8.50 -1.78
C GLN A 223 -18.30 9.13 -3.06
N VAL A 224 -18.34 10.46 -3.06
CA VAL A 224 -18.76 11.23 -4.22
C VAL A 224 -18.17 12.64 -4.16
N VAL A 225 -17.86 13.19 -5.33
CA VAL A 225 -17.54 14.60 -5.49
C VAL A 225 -18.51 15.21 -6.49
N ARG A 226 -19.08 16.38 -6.16
CA ARG A 226 -19.97 17.13 -7.03
C ARG A 226 -19.31 18.43 -7.47
N ASN A 227 -18.99 18.49 -8.76
CA ASN A 227 -18.38 19.64 -9.41
C ASN A 227 -18.84 19.71 -10.88
N PRO A 228 -19.66 20.70 -11.29
CA PRO A 228 -20.13 21.84 -10.50
C PRO A 228 -21.10 21.43 -9.38
N GLY A 229 -21.22 22.27 -8.35
CA GLY A 229 -22.10 22.04 -7.21
C GLY A 229 -23.59 22.13 -7.60
N ARG A 230 -24.40 21.20 -7.08
CA ARG A 230 -25.86 21.23 -7.18
C ARG A 230 -26.48 20.49 -6.00
N PRO A 231 -27.71 20.82 -5.59
CA PRO A 231 -28.45 20.01 -4.63
C PRO A 231 -28.60 18.59 -5.16
N ASP A 232 -28.28 17.60 -4.31
CA ASP A 232 -28.31 16.19 -4.68
C ASP A 232 -28.50 15.32 -3.44
N ASN A 233 -29.01 14.11 -3.66
CA ASN A 233 -29.30 13.16 -2.60
C ASN A 233 -28.46 11.90 -2.79
N PHE A 234 -27.82 11.45 -1.72
CA PHE A 234 -26.90 10.33 -1.75
C PHE A 234 -27.38 9.20 -0.85
N MET A 235 -27.63 8.04 -1.43
CA MET A 235 -27.99 6.83 -0.69
C MET A 235 -26.78 5.91 -0.54
N PHE A 236 -26.64 5.32 0.65
CA PHE A 236 -25.66 4.29 0.94
C PHE A 236 -26.23 3.25 1.90
N ILE A 237 -25.70 2.02 1.83
CA ILE A 237 -26.19 0.90 2.63
C ILE A 237 -25.28 0.72 3.84
N VAL A 238 -25.91 0.67 5.03
CA VAL A 238 -25.26 0.31 6.29
C VAL A 238 -25.64 -1.13 6.62
N ASP A 239 -24.63 -2.01 6.67
CA ASP A 239 -24.82 -3.43 6.99
C ASP A 239 -24.35 -3.78 8.41
N GLY A 240 -24.69 -4.99 8.85
CA GLY A 240 -24.41 -5.46 10.22
C GLY A 240 -22.93 -5.67 10.55
N SER A 241 -22.02 -5.63 9.58
CA SER A 241 -20.57 -5.74 9.81
C SER A 241 -19.89 -4.39 10.04
N LEU A 242 -20.56 -3.28 9.71
CA LEU A 242 -20.02 -1.94 9.85
C LEU A 242 -19.99 -1.47 11.31
N ARG A 243 -18.87 -0.89 11.74
CA ARG A 243 -18.69 -0.27 13.06
C ARG A 243 -18.08 1.13 12.91
N ASN A 244 -18.33 2.00 13.89
CA ASN A 244 -17.77 3.36 13.96
C ASN A 244 -17.92 4.14 12.64
N LEU A 245 -19.17 4.26 12.18
CA LEU A 245 -19.49 4.89 10.91
C LEU A 245 -19.26 6.40 11.01
N THR A 246 -18.43 6.94 10.11
CA THR A 246 -18.08 8.36 10.08
C THR A 246 -18.28 8.91 8.68
N ALA A 247 -18.97 10.05 8.57
CA ALA A 247 -19.16 10.75 7.31
C ALA A 247 -18.44 12.10 7.32
N TYR A 248 -17.79 12.42 6.22
CA TYR A 248 -17.16 13.70 5.94
C TYR A 248 -17.92 14.40 4.82
N ILE A 249 -18.33 15.63 5.09
CA ILE A 249 -18.89 16.51 4.07
C ILE A 249 -17.96 17.72 3.98
N THR A 250 -17.23 17.86 2.88
CA THR A 250 -16.37 19.03 2.64
C THR A 250 -17.00 19.94 1.60
N GLY A 251 -17.08 21.23 1.89
CA GLY A 251 -17.68 22.20 0.99
C GLY A 251 -17.78 23.60 1.59
N ALA A 252 -18.34 24.54 0.83
CA ALA A 252 -18.49 25.92 1.29
C ALA A 252 -19.26 26.03 2.63
N SER A 253 -18.99 27.08 3.40
CA SER A 253 -19.64 27.32 4.70
C SER A 253 -21.16 27.48 4.61
N SER A 254 -21.69 27.86 3.44
CA SER A 254 -23.12 27.96 3.10
C SER A 254 -23.81 26.61 2.90
N LEU A 255 -23.06 25.53 2.72
CA LEU A 255 -23.61 24.19 2.52
C LEU A 255 -24.43 23.76 3.73
N THR A 256 -25.62 23.25 3.45
CA THR A 256 -26.51 22.59 4.42
C THR A 256 -26.76 21.16 3.98
N PHE A 257 -27.06 20.28 4.93
CA PHE A 257 -27.41 18.91 4.66
C PHE A 257 -28.40 18.37 5.69
N ASP A 258 -29.11 17.32 5.31
CA ASP A 258 -29.98 16.54 6.17
C ASP A 258 -29.59 15.06 6.06
N LEU A 259 -29.42 14.41 7.22
CA LEU A 259 -29.14 12.98 7.33
C LEU A 259 -30.44 12.26 7.67
N THR A 260 -30.82 11.26 6.88
CA THR A 260 -32.04 10.48 7.08
C THR A 260 -31.70 9.01 7.27
N SER A 261 -32.22 8.44 8.35
CA SER A 261 -32.09 7.02 8.71
C SER A 261 -33.05 6.13 7.91
N PRO A 262 -32.82 4.81 7.88
CA PRO A 262 -33.74 3.85 7.25
C PRO A 262 -35.16 3.87 7.85
N THR A 263 -35.31 4.31 9.11
CA THR A 263 -36.60 4.42 9.80
C THR A 263 -37.31 5.75 9.53
N GLY A 264 -36.75 6.64 8.71
CA GLY A 264 -37.32 7.93 8.36
C GLY A 264 -37.07 9.05 9.39
N VAL A 265 -36.30 8.80 10.45
CA VAL A 265 -35.81 9.87 11.34
C VAL A 265 -34.81 10.69 10.55
N SER A 266 -34.89 12.02 10.65
CA SER A 266 -33.99 12.95 9.97
C SER A 266 -33.34 13.90 10.97
N GLN A 267 -32.08 14.26 10.74
CA GLN A 267 -31.31 15.21 11.52
C GLN A 267 -30.68 16.24 10.57
N SER A 268 -30.91 17.52 10.88
CA SER A 268 -30.37 18.61 10.06
C SER A 268 -28.97 19.03 10.50
N SER A 269 -28.20 19.57 9.55
CA SER A 269 -26.90 20.20 9.75
C SER A 269 -26.87 21.30 10.83
N SER A 270 -28.02 21.88 11.19
CA SER A 270 -28.15 22.85 12.29
C SER A 270 -28.07 22.23 13.69
N GLN A 271 -28.29 20.93 13.83
CA GLN A 271 -28.26 20.19 15.08
C GLN A 271 -26.90 19.51 15.26
N SER A 272 -26.00 20.14 16.03
CA SER A 272 -24.64 19.64 16.27
C SER A 272 -24.57 18.30 16.98
N SER A 273 -25.59 17.95 17.77
CA SER A 273 -25.78 16.62 18.32
C SER A 273 -27.27 16.30 18.27
N GLY A 274 -27.61 15.14 17.73
CA GLY A 274 -28.98 14.69 17.56
C GLY A 274 -29.07 13.17 17.59
N PRO A 275 -30.25 12.61 17.26
CA PRO A 275 -30.49 11.17 17.38
C PRO A 275 -29.65 10.33 16.42
N LEU A 276 -29.19 10.89 15.29
CA LEU A 276 -28.51 10.14 14.23
C LEU A 276 -27.00 10.35 14.20
N ALA A 277 -26.52 11.50 14.62
CA ALA A 277 -25.09 11.80 14.58
C ALA A 277 -24.67 12.92 15.54
N THR A 278 -23.40 12.90 15.90
CA THR A 278 -22.70 14.06 16.45
C THR A 278 -21.86 14.72 15.35
N ILE A 279 -22.08 16.01 15.14
CA ILE A 279 -21.52 16.80 14.04
C ILE A 279 -20.49 17.77 14.59
N THR A 280 -19.25 17.66 14.09
CA THR A 280 -18.17 18.63 14.36
C THR A 280 -17.85 19.38 13.07
N THR A 281 -17.71 20.70 13.16
CA THR A 281 -17.37 21.54 12.00
C THR A 281 -16.00 22.18 12.22
N ALA A 282 -15.11 22.05 11.23
CA ALA A 282 -13.82 22.69 11.19
C ALA A 282 -13.62 23.28 9.78
N GLY A 283 -13.65 24.61 9.67
CA GLY A 283 -13.51 25.28 8.37
C GLY A 283 -14.53 24.80 7.32
N ASN A 284 -14.05 24.18 6.23
CA ASN A 284 -14.90 23.60 5.19
C ASN A 284 -15.36 22.16 5.45
N LEU A 285 -14.84 21.50 6.50
CA LEU A 285 -15.12 20.11 6.86
C LEU A 285 -16.26 20.02 7.88
N ARG A 286 -17.19 19.10 7.62
CA ARG A 286 -18.19 18.63 8.59
C ARG A 286 -17.97 17.15 8.79
N ARG A 287 -17.58 16.77 9.99
CA ARG A 287 -17.37 15.40 10.43
C ARG A 287 -18.58 14.95 11.24
N LEU A 288 -19.27 13.93 10.74
CA LEU A 288 -20.43 13.34 11.39
C LEU A 288 -20.00 11.98 11.93
N SER A 289 -20.02 11.80 13.25
CA SER A 289 -19.94 10.49 13.88
C SER A 289 -21.35 9.95 14.00
N LEU A 290 -21.69 8.95 13.17
CA LEU A 290 -23.06 8.44 13.07
C LEU A 290 -23.31 7.48 14.23
N ASN A 291 -24.41 7.73 14.95
CA ASN A 291 -24.97 6.72 15.84
C ASN A 291 -25.91 5.84 15.03
N THR A 292 -25.48 4.59 14.80
CA THR A 292 -26.29 3.67 14.02
C THR A 292 -27.28 2.89 14.88
N ASP A 293 -27.20 2.83 16.21
CA ASP A 293 -28.12 2.07 17.10
C ASP A 293 -28.58 0.69 16.55
N ASN A 294 -27.68 -0.02 15.84
CA ASN A 294 -27.96 -1.26 15.09
C ASN A 294 -29.00 -1.15 13.95
N GLN A 295 -29.34 0.05 13.50
CA GLN A 295 -30.13 0.35 12.31
C GLN A 295 -29.33 0.07 11.03
N THR A 296 -29.46 -1.15 10.53
CA THR A 296 -29.00 -1.54 9.19
C THR A 296 -30.02 -1.12 8.13
N GLY A 297 -29.57 -0.74 6.95
CA GLY A 297 -30.44 -0.39 5.82
C GLY A 297 -29.92 0.76 4.98
N SER A 298 -30.82 1.35 4.20
CA SER A 298 -30.50 2.49 3.33
C SER A 298 -30.55 3.81 4.10
N TRP A 299 -29.41 4.45 4.21
CA TRP A 299 -29.26 5.80 4.75
C TRP A 299 -29.17 6.80 3.62
N GLU A 300 -29.64 8.03 3.86
CA GLU A 300 -29.62 9.11 2.88
C GLU A 300 -28.94 10.36 3.47
N ILE A 301 -28.05 10.97 2.70
CA ILE A 301 -27.53 12.32 2.96
C ILE A 301 -28.01 13.22 1.82
N SER A 302 -28.91 14.15 2.12
CA SER A 302 -29.32 15.20 1.19
C SER A 302 -28.43 16.41 1.40
N VAL A 303 -27.71 16.84 0.36
CA VAL A 303 -26.83 18.01 0.43
C VAL A 303 -27.41 19.13 -0.42
N ASN A 304 -27.59 20.31 0.19
CA ASN A 304 -28.04 21.51 -0.49
C ASN A 304 -26.89 22.52 -0.60
N SER A 305 -26.24 22.53 -1.76
CA SER A 305 -25.18 23.48 -2.10
C SER A 305 -25.14 23.73 -3.62
N LYS A 306 -24.89 24.97 -4.01
CA LYS A 306 -24.55 25.36 -5.39
C LYS A 306 -23.03 25.42 -5.62
N ASP A 307 -22.26 25.50 -4.55
CA ASP A 307 -20.80 25.41 -4.59
C ASP A 307 -20.36 23.94 -4.62
N PRO A 308 -19.20 23.60 -5.21
CA PRO A 308 -18.67 22.24 -5.20
C PRO A 308 -18.51 21.67 -3.79
N TYR A 309 -18.75 20.37 -3.65
CA TYR A 309 -18.62 19.65 -2.38
C TYR A 309 -18.26 18.17 -2.59
N SER A 310 -17.80 17.52 -1.53
CA SER A 310 -17.63 16.07 -1.48
C SER A 310 -18.36 15.47 -0.28
N VAL A 311 -18.79 14.22 -0.42
CA VAL A 311 -19.30 13.39 0.67
C VAL A 311 -18.49 12.10 0.66
N LYS A 312 -17.93 11.71 1.81
CA LYS A 312 -17.21 10.44 1.99
C LYS A 312 -17.69 9.79 3.28
N VAL A 313 -18.10 8.53 3.22
CA VAL A 313 -18.54 7.73 4.35
C VAL A 313 -17.57 6.57 4.51
N ILE A 314 -16.94 6.49 5.69
CA ILE A 314 -16.02 5.44 6.06
C ILE A 314 -16.52 4.70 7.29
N SER A 315 -16.04 3.47 7.47
CA SER A 315 -16.40 2.62 8.60
C SER A 315 -15.30 1.59 8.85
N GLN A 316 -15.39 0.84 9.94
CA GLN A 316 -14.55 -0.33 10.19
C GLN A 316 -15.33 -1.61 9.85
N SER A 317 -14.71 -2.52 9.11
CA SER A 317 -15.35 -3.75 8.62
C SER A 317 -14.34 -4.86 8.39
N SER A 318 -14.70 -6.10 8.73
CA SER A 318 -13.90 -7.29 8.41
C SER A 318 -13.88 -7.65 6.93
N VAL A 319 -14.83 -7.09 6.14
CA VAL A 319 -14.93 -7.28 4.70
C VAL A 319 -14.48 -6.01 3.98
N ASN A 320 -13.42 -6.13 3.18
CA ASN A 320 -12.90 -5.09 2.28
C ASN A 320 -12.51 -5.71 0.93
N PHE A 321 -12.07 -4.91 -0.05
CA PHE A 321 -11.48 -5.42 -1.27
C PHE A 321 -10.40 -4.48 -1.81
N ILE A 322 -9.48 -5.06 -2.57
CA ILE A 322 -8.52 -4.33 -3.40
C ILE A 322 -8.83 -4.62 -4.87
N PHE A 323 -8.49 -3.70 -5.75
CA PHE A 323 -8.67 -3.87 -7.19
C PHE A 323 -7.39 -3.52 -7.94
N ASN A 324 -7.18 -4.14 -9.10
CA ASN A 324 -6.09 -3.85 -10.03
C ASN A 324 -6.61 -3.89 -11.47
N LEU A 325 -6.21 -2.91 -12.28
CA LEU A 325 -6.46 -2.96 -13.72
C LEU A 325 -5.44 -3.91 -14.36
N VAL A 326 -5.88 -4.75 -15.29
CA VAL A 326 -5.02 -5.70 -15.98
C VAL A 326 -5.22 -5.68 -17.49
N GLU A 327 -4.20 -6.13 -18.22
CA GLU A 327 -4.24 -6.34 -19.66
C GLU A 327 -4.01 -7.81 -19.98
N ALA A 328 -4.88 -8.37 -20.82
CA ALA A 328 -4.75 -9.72 -21.32
C ALA A 328 -3.68 -9.79 -22.42
N HIS A 329 -2.81 -10.80 -22.35
CA HIS A 329 -1.78 -11.07 -23.35
C HIS A 329 -2.16 -12.31 -24.16
N GLU A 330 -2.05 -12.21 -25.49
CA GLU A 330 -2.24 -13.36 -26.37
C GLU A 330 -1.07 -14.33 -26.23
N GLY A 331 -1.35 -15.53 -25.69
CA GLY A 331 -0.40 -16.61 -25.51
C GLY A 331 -1.11 -17.92 -25.17
N ALA A 332 -0.40 -19.05 -25.25
CA ALA A 332 -0.96 -20.40 -25.07
C ALA A 332 -1.66 -20.63 -23.71
N HIS A 333 -1.47 -19.74 -22.73
CA HIS A 333 -2.06 -19.81 -21.40
C HIS A 333 -2.85 -18.56 -20.97
N GLY A 334 -3.14 -17.61 -21.87
CA GLY A 334 -3.97 -16.42 -21.59
C GLY A 334 -3.54 -15.68 -20.32
N ASP A 335 -2.36 -15.05 -20.35
CA ASP A 335 -1.77 -14.42 -19.17
C ASP A 335 -2.23 -12.97 -18.99
N PHE A 336 -2.26 -12.48 -17.75
CA PHE A 336 -2.67 -11.11 -17.41
C PHE A 336 -1.50 -10.37 -16.77
N SER A 337 -1.20 -9.16 -17.25
CA SER A 337 -0.24 -8.27 -16.59
C SER A 337 -0.93 -7.06 -16.00
N LEU A 338 -0.31 -6.44 -14.99
CA LEU A 338 -0.80 -5.19 -14.42
C LEU A 338 -0.82 -4.10 -15.50
N LYS A 339 -1.97 -3.45 -15.65
CA LYS A 339 -2.10 -2.30 -16.53
C LYS A 339 -1.52 -1.06 -15.85
N GLU A 340 -0.49 -0.49 -16.46
CA GLU A 340 -0.03 0.85 -16.12
C GLU A 340 -0.93 1.91 -16.79
N GLY A 341 -1.17 3.00 -16.06
CA GLY A 341 -1.97 4.11 -16.54
C GLY A 341 -3.48 3.87 -16.57
N ARG A 342 -4.17 4.79 -17.23
CA ARG A 342 -5.63 4.86 -17.33
C ARG A 342 -6.17 3.89 -18.38
N PRO A 343 -7.35 3.27 -18.16
CA PRO A 343 -8.04 2.48 -19.17
C PRO A 343 -8.56 3.37 -20.32
N LEU A 344 -8.67 2.78 -21.51
CA LEU A 344 -9.17 3.48 -22.69
C LEU A 344 -10.69 3.67 -22.63
N SER A 345 -11.15 4.88 -22.92
CA SER A 345 -12.57 5.21 -23.02
C SER A 345 -13.23 4.46 -24.18
N GLY A 346 -14.38 3.84 -23.92
CA GLY A 346 -15.17 3.07 -24.87
C GLY A 346 -14.60 1.69 -25.22
N GLN A 347 -13.49 1.28 -24.59
CA GLN A 347 -12.91 -0.06 -24.79
C GLN A 347 -13.21 -1.00 -23.62
N THR A 348 -12.92 -2.28 -23.83
CA THR A 348 -13.00 -3.28 -22.78
C THR A 348 -11.86 -3.09 -21.79
N ALA A 349 -12.18 -3.00 -20.50
CA ALA A 349 -11.22 -2.99 -19.42
C ALA A 349 -11.39 -4.23 -18.55
N PHE A 350 -10.27 -4.80 -18.11
CA PHE A 350 -10.25 -5.93 -17.19
C PHE A 350 -9.82 -5.44 -15.80
N ILE A 351 -10.61 -5.75 -14.79
CA ILE A 351 -10.36 -5.39 -13.39
C ILE A 351 -10.31 -6.67 -12.58
N ILE A 352 -9.16 -6.95 -11.96
CA ILE A 352 -9.05 -7.99 -10.94
C ILE A 352 -9.49 -7.39 -9.60
N ILE A 353 -10.40 -8.09 -8.92
CA ILE A 353 -10.86 -7.78 -7.58
C ILE A 353 -10.45 -8.92 -6.65
N VAL A 354 -9.78 -8.55 -5.57
CA VAL A 354 -9.39 -9.46 -4.49
C VAL A 354 -10.13 -9.03 -3.25
N VAL A 355 -11.01 -9.91 -2.76
CA VAL A 355 -11.78 -9.69 -1.53
C VAL A 355 -10.88 -10.00 -0.33
N MET A 356 -10.81 -9.05 0.59
CA MET A 356 -10.03 -9.17 1.82
C MET A 356 -10.99 -9.46 2.98
N LEU A 357 -10.76 -10.59 3.65
CA LEU A 357 -11.51 -11.01 4.84
C LEU A 357 -10.56 -11.02 6.04
N ALA A 358 -10.97 -10.39 7.14
CA ALA A 358 -10.16 -10.31 8.36
C ALA A 358 -10.09 -11.64 9.15
N SER A 359 -10.92 -12.64 8.83
CA SER A 359 -10.93 -13.93 9.51
C SER A 359 -9.87 -14.90 8.95
N LEU A 360 -8.78 -15.04 9.71
CA LEU A 360 -7.72 -16.04 9.55
C LEU A 360 -8.12 -17.45 10.03
N SER A 361 -9.41 -17.78 10.10
CA SER A 361 -9.82 -19.14 10.47
C SER A 361 -9.79 -20.07 9.25
N VAL A 362 -8.79 -20.95 9.24
CA VAL A 362 -8.51 -22.06 8.30
C VAL A 362 -9.64 -23.13 8.26
N THR A 363 -10.82 -22.85 8.81
CA THR A 363 -12.01 -23.68 8.70
C THR A 363 -12.99 -22.98 7.76
N GLY A 364 -13.14 -23.51 6.54
CA GLY A 364 -13.90 -22.90 5.45
C GLY A 364 -15.39 -22.70 5.71
N SER A 365 -15.76 -21.60 6.39
CA SER A 365 -17.15 -21.21 6.61
C SER A 365 -17.50 -19.73 6.42
N ASP A 366 -16.56 -18.81 6.17
CA ASP A 366 -16.91 -17.40 5.94
C ASP A 366 -17.18 -17.14 4.44
N LYS A 367 -18.39 -17.53 4.02
CA LYS A 367 -18.89 -17.42 2.65
C LYS A 367 -19.42 -16.02 2.37
N VAL A 368 -18.54 -15.03 2.28
CA VAL A 368 -18.91 -13.75 1.65
C VAL A 368 -19.08 -14.00 0.15
N LYS A 369 -20.31 -13.89 -0.34
CA LYS A 369 -20.62 -14.04 -1.77
C LYS A 369 -20.72 -12.66 -2.39
N VAL A 370 -19.79 -12.30 -3.26
CA VAL A 370 -19.96 -11.10 -4.09
C VAL A 370 -21.07 -11.39 -5.09
N THR A 371 -21.97 -10.42 -5.28
CA THR A 371 -23.11 -10.56 -6.19
C THR A 371 -22.99 -9.61 -7.37
N GLU A 372 -22.40 -8.44 -7.15
CA GLU A 372 -22.38 -7.36 -8.14
C GLU A 372 -21.11 -6.53 -7.99
N VAL A 373 -20.48 -6.21 -9.12
CA VAL A 373 -19.41 -5.23 -9.20
C VAL A 373 -19.81 -4.20 -10.26
N THR A 374 -19.75 -2.92 -9.87
CA THR A 374 -20.12 -1.81 -10.75
C THR A 374 -19.04 -0.75 -10.79
N LEU A 375 -18.85 -0.13 -11.94
CA LEU A 375 -18.18 1.16 -12.03
C LEU A 375 -19.19 2.23 -11.66
N PHE A 376 -19.12 2.74 -10.43
CA PHE A 376 -20.07 3.71 -9.91
C PHE A 376 -19.74 5.12 -10.44
N ASP A 377 -20.52 5.54 -11.42
CA ASP A 377 -21.13 6.86 -11.58
C ASP A 377 -22.51 6.66 -12.28
N SER A 378 -23.31 7.71 -12.50
CA SER A 378 -24.72 7.66 -12.93
C SER A 378 -25.07 6.89 -14.23
N SER A 379 -24.13 6.19 -14.88
CA SER A 379 -24.37 5.36 -16.06
C SER A 379 -23.38 4.19 -16.24
N GLY A 380 -22.60 3.84 -15.22
CA GLY A 380 -21.55 2.84 -15.37
C GLY A 380 -22.06 1.40 -15.57
N PRO A 381 -21.31 0.56 -16.31
CA PRO A 381 -21.67 -0.84 -16.54
C PRO A 381 -21.66 -1.64 -15.23
N THR A 382 -22.53 -2.64 -15.18
CA THR A 382 -22.76 -3.52 -14.03
C THR A 382 -22.50 -4.95 -14.44
N GLU A 383 -21.68 -5.66 -13.67
CA GLU A 383 -21.37 -7.07 -13.90
C GLU A 383 -21.74 -7.91 -12.67
N SER A 384 -22.38 -9.06 -12.92
CA SER A 384 -22.73 -10.03 -11.88
C SER A 384 -21.59 -11.03 -11.70
N VAL A 385 -21.25 -11.34 -10.46
CA VAL A 385 -20.05 -12.10 -10.13
C VAL A 385 -20.36 -13.21 -9.10
N GLY A 386 -19.62 -14.33 -9.13
CA GLY A 386 -19.78 -15.51 -8.25
C GLY A 386 -19.04 -15.39 -6.90
N SER A 387 -18.55 -16.50 -6.33
CA SER A 387 -17.73 -16.51 -5.08
C SER A 387 -16.23 -16.77 -5.36
N GLY A 388 -15.29 -15.98 -4.82
CA GLY A 388 -13.83 -16.15 -5.02
C GLY A 388 -13.04 -14.84 -5.28
N ASN A 389 -11.82 -14.96 -5.85
CA ASN A 389 -11.12 -13.84 -6.50
C ASN A 389 -11.68 -13.69 -7.92
N PHE A 390 -11.93 -12.45 -8.36
CA PHE A 390 -12.68 -12.21 -9.60
C PHE A 390 -11.87 -11.42 -10.60
N LEU A 391 -11.82 -11.93 -11.82
CA LEU A 391 -11.57 -11.10 -12.99
C LEU A 391 -12.92 -10.60 -13.49
N VAL A 392 -13.16 -9.30 -13.36
CA VAL A 392 -14.37 -8.63 -13.85
C VAL A 392 -14.02 -7.92 -15.16
N THR A 393 -14.80 -8.19 -16.20
CA THR A 393 -14.61 -7.59 -17.51
C THR A 393 -15.68 -6.55 -17.74
N PHE A 394 -15.29 -5.29 -17.87
CA PHE A 394 -16.21 -4.23 -18.25
C PHE A 394 -16.05 -3.92 -19.73
N SER A 395 -17.09 -4.20 -20.52
CA SER A 395 -17.12 -3.84 -21.93
C SER A 395 -17.59 -2.40 -22.12
N GLY A 396 -16.88 -1.64 -22.96
CA GLY A 396 -17.28 -0.27 -23.32
C GLY A 396 -17.26 0.71 -22.14
N VAL A 397 -16.16 0.77 -21.38
CA VAL A 397 -16.06 1.66 -20.20
C VAL A 397 -16.31 3.12 -20.61
N PRO A 398 -17.30 3.82 -20.02
CA PRO A 398 -17.65 5.17 -20.44
C PRO A 398 -16.52 6.17 -20.19
N ALA A 399 -16.55 7.31 -20.88
CA ALA A 399 -15.61 8.40 -20.61
C ALA A 399 -15.97 9.09 -19.28
N GLY A 400 -15.05 9.14 -18.32
CA GLY A 400 -15.35 9.78 -17.03
C GLY A 400 -14.45 9.35 -15.87
N GLU A 401 -14.93 9.64 -14.67
CA GLU A 401 -14.31 9.31 -13.38
C GLU A 401 -15.28 8.39 -12.62
N PHE A 402 -14.82 7.20 -12.25
CA PHE A 402 -15.64 6.14 -11.66
C PHE A 402 -15.01 5.61 -10.39
N VAL A 403 -15.82 5.05 -9.51
CA VAL A 403 -15.33 4.31 -8.34
C VAL A 403 -15.76 2.85 -8.47
N VAL A 404 -14.85 1.91 -8.23
CA VAL A 404 -15.25 0.49 -8.17
C VAL A 404 -16.11 0.29 -6.93
N ARG A 405 -17.33 -0.21 -7.12
CA ARG A 405 -18.27 -0.54 -6.06
C ARG A 405 -18.58 -2.02 -6.10
N MET A 406 -18.44 -2.67 -4.95
CA MET A 406 -18.72 -4.08 -4.73
C MET A 406 -19.96 -4.22 -3.85
N LYS A 407 -20.88 -5.11 -4.24
CA LYS A 407 -21.95 -5.58 -3.38
C LYS A 407 -21.89 -7.09 -3.26
N GLY A 408 -22.37 -7.58 -2.12
CA GLY A 408 -22.47 -9.01 -1.87
C GLY A 408 -23.42 -9.33 -0.74
N GLU A 409 -23.50 -10.61 -0.43
CA GLU A 409 -24.31 -11.18 0.63
C GLU A 409 -23.41 -11.94 1.61
N ASP A 410 -23.74 -11.86 2.89
CA ASP A 410 -23.13 -12.71 3.90
C ASP A 410 -23.85 -14.08 3.94
N GLY A 411 -23.09 -15.14 3.68
CA GLY A 411 -23.56 -16.53 3.70
C GLY A 411 -23.77 -17.11 5.11
N SER A 412 -23.53 -16.35 6.18
CA SER A 412 -23.74 -16.77 7.58
C SER A 412 -25.22 -16.93 7.98
N SER A 413 -26.17 -16.45 7.16
CA SER A 413 -27.61 -16.57 7.43
C SER A 413 -28.12 -18.01 7.22
N THR A 414 -27.97 -18.83 8.26
CA THR A 414 -28.74 -20.07 8.38
C THR A 414 -30.19 -19.72 8.75
N SER A 415 -31.12 -20.06 7.86
CA SER A 415 -32.59 -20.06 8.04
C SER A 415 -33.31 -18.71 8.20
N ARG A 416 -34.14 -18.37 7.19
CA ARG A 416 -35.31 -17.47 7.19
C ARG A 416 -35.15 -15.97 7.56
N SER A 417 -33.97 -15.47 7.93
CA SER A 417 -33.70 -14.03 7.92
C SER A 417 -33.19 -13.60 6.54
N THR A 418 -33.67 -12.47 6.00
CA THR A 418 -33.17 -11.86 4.76
C THR A 418 -31.65 -11.82 4.75
N ALA A 419 -31.02 -12.30 3.68
CA ALA A 419 -29.57 -12.22 3.50
C ALA A 419 -29.12 -10.76 3.70
N THR A 420 -28.18 -10.53 4.62
CA THR A 420 -27.64 -9.19 4.86
C THR A 420 -26.72 -8.83 3.72
N SER A 421 -27.18 -7.94 2.85
CA SER A 421 -26.35 -7.40 1.78
C SER A 421 -25.38 -6.37 2.33
N PHE A 422 -24.17 -6.33 1.78
CA PHE A 422 -23.16 -5.33 2.10
C PHE A 422 -22.76 -4.56 0.84
N GLN A 423 -22.23 -3.35 1.03
CA GLN A 423 -21.69 -2.51 -0.04
C GLN A 423 -20.35 -1.91 0.37
N ARG A 424 -19.33 -2.04 -0.49
CA ARG A 424 -18.03 -1.39 -0.32
C ARG A 424 -17.67 -0.62 -1.59
N GLN A 425 -16.92 0.46 -1.43
CA GLN A 425 -16.34 1.22 -2.53
C GLN A 425 -14.82 1.25 -2.40
N ALA A 426 -14.14 1.26 -3.54
CA ALA A 426 -12.73 1.55 -3.59
C ALA A 426 -12.48 2.97 -3.08
N SER A 427 -11.39 3.18 -2.34
CA SER A 427 -11.01 4.51 -1.86
C SER A 427 -10.56 5.42 -3.00
N THR A 428 -9.92 4.90 -4.04
CA THR A 428 -9.43 5.70 -5.18
C THR A 428 -10.37 5.67 -6.39
N GLN A 429 -10.27 6.69 -7.24
CA GLN A 429 -11.06 6.81 -8.46
C GLN A 429 -10.31 6.24 -9.67
N ILE A 430 -11.05 5.69 -10.63
CA ILE A 430 -10.56 5.32 -11.96
C ILE A 430 -10.99 6.40 -12.93
N LYS A 431 -10.03 6.96 -13.67
CA LYS A 431 -10.30 7.88 -14.77
C LYS A 431 -9.95 7.23 -16.09
N THR A 432 -10.82 7.31 -17.09
CA THR A 432 -10.51 6.82 -18.44
C THR A 432 -9.77 7.88 -19.26
N SER A 433 -9.06 7.44 -20.30
CA SER A 433 -8.39 8.32 -21.26
C SER A 433 -8.66 7.86 -22.70
N SER A 434 -8.49 8.75 -23.68
CA SER A 434 -8.44 8.42 -25.11
C SER A 434 -7.02 8.07 -25.58
N ILE A 435 -6.02 8.27 -24.72
CA ILE A 435 -4.62 7.93 -24.95
C ILE A 435 -4.32 6.62 -24.20
N SER A 436 -3.47 5.76 -24.76
CA SER A 436 -2.85 4.66 -24.03
C SER A 436 -1.33 4.80 -24.11
N VAL A 437 -0.65 4.41 -23.04
CA VAL A 437 0.80 4.46 -22.89
C VAL A 437 1.22 3.06 -22.49
N THR A 438 1.64 2.23 -23.45
CA THR A 438 2.14 0.88 -23.14
C THR A 438 3.66 0.85 -23.25
N GLN A 439 4.30 0.10 -22.36
CA GLN A 439 5.74 -0.11 -22.40
C GLN A 439 6.06 -1.48 -23.00
N HIS A 440 7.12 -1.55 -23.80
CA HIS A 440 7.68 -2.80 -24.29
C HIS A 440 9.16 -2.86 -23.90
N GLN A 441 9.51 -3.86 -23.09
CA GLN A 441 10.89 -4.12 -22.71
C GLN A 441 11.61 -4.77 -23.90
N HIS A 442 12.72 -4.19 -24.34
CA HIS A 442 13.73 -4.92 -25.11
C HIS A 442 14.91 -5.20 -24.18
N ARG A 443 15.70 -6.26 -24.42
CA ARG A 443 16.81 -6.70 -23.53
C ARG A 443 18.02 -5.75 -23.51
N THR A 444 17.81 -4.48 -23.82
CA THR A 444 18.74 -3.37 -23.66
C THR A 444 18.09 -2.33 -22.75
N ARG A 445 18.86 -1.40 -22.18
CA ARG A 445 18.41 -0.36 -21.22
C ARG A 445 17.38 0.66 -21.79
N LEU A 446 16.59 0.28 -22.80
CA LEU A 446 15.74 1.13 -23.63
C LEU A 446 14.30 0.60 -23.61
N TYR A 447 13.35 1.48 -23.28
CA TYR A 447 11.91 1.18 -23.28
C TYR A 447 11.27 1.72 -24.56
N HIS A 448 10.45 0.90 -25.22
CA HIS A 448 9.66 1.29 -26.38
C HIS A 448 8.21 1.56 -25.97
N LEU A 449 7.69 2.74 -26.31
CA LEU A 449 6.26 3.04 -26.14
C LEU A 449 5.45 2.47 -27.31
N ARG A 450 4.36 1.74 -27.03
CA ARG A 450 3.41 1.25 -28.04
C ARG A 450 1.99 1.83 -27.85
N SER A 451 1.37 2.05 -29.01
CA SER A 451 -0.05 2.31 -29.30
C SER A 451 -0.77 3.43 -28.56
N PHE A 452 -0.85 4.57 -29.24
CA PHE A 452 -2.02 5.45 -29.18
C PHE A 452 -3.19 4.78 -29.93
N HIS A 453 -4.44 5.01 -29.51
CA HIS A 453 -5.61 4.55 -30.26
C HIS A 453 -6.66 5.66 -30.25
N SER A 454 -6.64 6.52 -31.27
CA SER A 454 -7.63 7.59 -31.44
C SER A 454 -8.52 7.25 -32.63
N ARG A 455 -9.82 7.05 -32.42
CA ARG A 455 -10.80 6.99 -33.50
C ARG A 455 -11.04 8.38 -34.09
N HIS A 456 -10.12 8.87 -34.92
CA HIS A 456 -10.39 9.88 -35.94
C HIS A 456 -9.27 9.84 -37.01
N ASN A 457 -9.66 9.91 -38.29
CA ASN A 457 -8.81 9.78 -39.50
C ASN A 457 -7.77 10.90 -39.72
N HIS A 458 -7.31 11.58 -38.67
CA HIS A 458 -6.42 12.75 -38.79
C HIS A 458 -5.17 12.61 -37.95
N GLN A 459 -4.06 13.10 -38.49
CA GLN A 459 -2.77 13.23 -37.84
C GLN A 459 -2.93 13.95 -36.49
N ARG A 460 -2.52 13.29 -35.40
CA ARG A 460 -2.56 13.86 -34.04
C ARG A 460 -1.16 13.83 -33.44
N SER A 461 -0.74 14.97 -32.89
CA SER A 461 0.45 15.09 -32.06
C SER A 461 0.08 14.99 -30.59
N CYS A 462 0.91 14.30 -29.83
CA CYS A 462 0.85 14.25 -28.37
C CYS A 462 2.14 14.81 -27.80
N GLN A 463 2.05 15.60 -26.74
CA GLN A 463 3.21 16.06 -26.00
C GLN A 463 3.64 14.95 -25.04
N LEU A 464 4.94 14.64 -25.01
CA LEU A 464 5.50 13.64 -24.11
C LEU A 464 6.35 14.32 -23.05
N ARG A 465 6.20 13.92 -21.79
CA ARG A 465 7.03 14.37 -20.67
C ARG A 465 7.55 13.14 -19.92
N ALA A 466 8.81 13.19 -19.51
CA ALA A 466 9.44 12.13 -18.74
C ALA A 466 10.11 12.75 -17.51
N ASN A 467 9.65 12.38 -16.33
CA ASN A 467 10.09 12.91 -15.06
C ASN A 467 10.57 11.77 -14.17
N ASN A 468 11.69 11.95 -13.48
CA ASN A 468 12.19 10.98 -12.52
C ASN A 468 12.46 11.61 -11.16
N ASP A 469 12.28 10.82 -10.11
CA ASP A 469 12.34 11.21 -8.71
C ASP A 469 13.76 11.48 -8.18
N ARG A 470 14.78 10.85 -8.78
CA ARG A 470 16.18 11.04 -8.40
C ARG A 470 16.92 12.13 -9.16
N SER A 471 16.23 12.87 -10.04
CA SER A 471 16.85 13.86 -10.95
C SER A 471 18.02 13.30 -11.76
N TYR A 472 18.00 12.00 -12.05
CA TYR A 472 18.96 11.34 -12.92
C TYR A 472 18.80 11.82 -14.36
N THR A 473 19.88 11.77 -15.12
CA THR A 473 19.87 12.23 -16.51
C THR A 473 18.93 11.36 -17.35
N SER A 474 17.92 11.99 -17.95
CA SER A 474 16.97 11.34 -18.84
C SER A 474 16.81 12.10 -20.16
N THR A 475 16.60 11.38 -21.26
CA THR A 475 16.24 11.97 -22.56
C THR A 475 14.90 11.43 -23.03
N SER A 476 14.06 12.29 -23.58
CA SER A 476 12.76 11.93 -24.15
C SER A 476 12.43 12.83 -25.34
N PRO A 477 11.69 12.35 -26.35
CA PRO A 477 11.13 13.24 -27.37
C PRO A 477 10.14 14.21 -26.72
N SER A 478 10.07 15.44 -27.21
CA SER A 478 9.13 16.46 -26.70
C SER A 478 7.70 16.25 -27.22
N SER A 479 7.57 15.64 -28.41
CA SER A 479 6.30 15.27 -29.00
C SER A 479 6.42 14.01 -29.84
N ILE A 480 5.31 13.32 -29.99
CA ILE A 480 5.17 12.16 -30.87
C ILE A 480 3.97 12.43 -31.77
N THR A 481 4.14 12.16 -33.07
CA THR A 481 3.07 12.36 -34.06
C THR A 481 2.67 11.01 -34.63
N ILE A 482 1.36 10.75 -34.66
CA ILE A 482 0.78 9.56 -35.27
C ILE A 482 0.48 9.89 -36.73
N ALA A 483 1.15 9.23 -37.67
CA ALA A 483 0.92 9.49 -39.08
C ALA A 483 -0.39 8.81 -39.56
N SER A 484 -0.98 9.40 -40.59
CA SER A 484 -2.14 8.81 -41.28
C SER A 484 -1.73 7.49 -41.95
N GLY A 485 -2.12 6.36 -41.37
CA GLY A 485 -1.79 5.03 -41.89
C GLY A 485 -1.12 4.09 -40.89
N ASP A 486 -0.58 4.60 -39.77
CA ASP A 486 0.18 3.80 -38.77
C ASP A 486 -0.71 2.98 -37.81
N GLY A 487 -1.95 2.68 -38.21
CA GLY A 487 -2.93 1.99 -37.35
C GLY A 487 -3.25 2.77 -36.05
N GLY A 488 -2.94 4.06 -36.01
CA GLY A 488 -3.11 4.92 -34.83
C GLY A 488 -1.92 4.90 -33.87
N THR A 489 -0.84 4.18 -34.15
CA THR A 489 0.28 3.99 -33.21
C THR A 489 1.48 4.89 -33.51
N ALA A 490 2.28 5.22 -32.50
CA ALA A 490 3.52 5.98 -32.68
C ALA A 490 4.54 5.60 -31.60
N ASN A 491 5.82 5.60 -31.97
CA ASN A 491 6.90 5.09 -31.12
C ASN A 491 7.79 6.24 -30.60
N GLY A 492 8.11 6.20 -29.31
CA GLY A 492 9.06 7.09 -28.66
C GLY A 492 10.04 6.29 -27.80
N THR A 493 11.24 6.82 -27.62
CA THR A 493 12.27 6.22 -26.74
C THR A 493 12.57 7.19 -25.61
N VAL A 494 12.45 6.71 -24.37
CA VAL A 494 12.89 7.43 -23.17
C VAL A 494 14.12 6.71 -22.62
N THR A 495 15.21 7.45 -22.43
CA THR A 495 16.43 6.92 -21.79
C THR A 495 16.57 7.49 -20.39
N LEU A 496 16.99 6.66 -19.44
CA LEU A 496 17.28 7.03 -18.07
C LEU A 496 18.65 6.45 -17.69
N THR A 497 19.55 7.30 -17.23
CA THR A 497 20.93 6.88 -16.87
C THR A 497 21.19 7.16 -15.40
N ALA A 498 21.39 6.10 -14.63
CA ALA A 498 21.85 6.22 -13.24
C ALA A 498 23.34 6.60 -13.20
N PRO A 499 23.74 7.57 -12.35
CA PRO A 499 25.14 7.95 -12.20
C PRO A 499 25.95 6.82 -11.54
N ALA A 500 27.27 6.78 -11.78
CA ALA A 500 28.16 5.79 -11.16
C ALA A 500 28.22 5.88 -9.62
N SER A 501 27.86 7.04 -9.06
CA SER A 501 27.76 7.27 -7.61
C SER A 501 26.45 6.77 -7.00
N ALA A 502 25.47 6.33 -7.80
CA ALA A 502 24.21 5.80 -7.28
C ALA A 502 24.47 4.51 -6.50
N ALA A 503 24.05 4.48 -5.24
CA ALA A 503 24.21 3.30 -4.39
C ALA A 503 23.34 2.14 -4.91
N SER A 504 23.85 0.91 -4.80
CA SER A 504 23.05 -0.29 -5.06
C SER A 504 21.86 -0.37 -4.10
N GLY A 505 20.70 -0.81 -4.59
CA GLY A 505 19.43 -0.79 -3.85
C GLY A 505 18.72 0.57 -3.89
N THR A 506 19.23 1.58 -4.61
CA THR A 506 18.51 2.85 -4.78
C THR A 506 17.33 2.65 -5.72
N ASP A 507 16.12 2.87 -5.23
CA ASP A 507 14.91 2.86 -6.05
C ASP A 507 14.72 4.20 -6.80
N VAL A 508 14.29 4.09 -8.06
CA VAL A 508 14.07 5.17 -9.01
C VAL A 508 12.71 4.98 -9.65
N THR A 509 11.88 6.01 -9.59
CA THR A 509 10.57 6.05 -10.24
C THR A 509 10.63 6.98 -11.45
N LEU A 510 10.34 6.44 -12.63
CA LEU A 510 10.21 7.16 -13.88
C LEU A 510 8.73 7.27 -14.25
N THR A 511 8.22 8.49 -14.31
CA THR A 511 6.86 8.77 -14.77
C THR A 511 6.92 9.33 -16.19
N ILE A 512 6.29 8.62 -17.13
CA ILE A 512 6.16 9.04 -18.52
C ILE A 512 4.72 9.46 -18.73
N GLU A 513 4.51 10.67 -19.25
CA GLU A 513 3.19 11.24 -19.50
C GLU A 513 3.01 11.54 -20.98
N ALA A 514 1.82 11.24 -21.48
CA ALA A 514 1.36 11.61 -22.81
C ALA A 514 0.11 12.49 -22.69
N GLU A 515 0.20 13.70 -23.22
CA GLU A 515 -0.84 14.72 -23.20
C GLU A 515 -1.32 15.00 -24.61
N ASN A 516 -2.64 15.08 -24.82
CA ASN A 516 -3.20 15.44 -26.11
C ASN A 516 -2.91 16.91 -26.47
N ALA A 517 -2.98 17.26 -27.77
CA ALA A 517 -2.77 18.63 -28.23
C ALA A 517 -3.70 19.69 -27.60
N ALA A 518 -4.86 19.27 -27.07
CA ALA A 518 -5.82 20.16 -26.42
C ALA A 518 -5.58 20.36 -24.92
N ALA A 519 -4.60 19.66 -24.32
CA ALA A 519 -4.35 19.64 -22.87
C ALA A 519 -5.58 19.27 -22.02
N THR A 520 -6.48 18.47 -22.59
CA THR A 520 -7.74 18.03 -21.94
C THR A 520 -7.69 16.58 -21.47
N ASP A 521 -6.77 15.78 -22.01
CA ASP A 521 -6.67 14.36 -21.73
C ASP A 521 -5.19 13.94 -21.63
N ILE A 522 -4.89 13.19 -20.58
CA ILE A 522 -3.55 12.76 -20.20
C ILE A 522 -3.62 11.30 -19.79
N ASN A 523 -2.66 10.51 -20.27
CA ASN A 523 -2.37 9.19 -19.73
C ASN A 523 -0.86 9.07 -19.43
N TYR A 524 -0.48 8.05 -18.67
CA TYR A 524 0.87 7.91 -18.15
C TYR A 524 1.27 6.43 -18.03
N ALA A 525 2.56 6.20 -17.83
CA ALA A 525 3.12 4.96 -17.32
C ALA A 525 4.10 5.29 -16.19
N VAL A 526 3.95 4.60 -15.05
CA VAL A 526 4.86 4.75 -13.89
C VAL A 526 5.73 3.51 -13.82
N LEU A 527 7.04 3.69 -13.96
CA LEU A 527 8.02 2.61 -13.98
C LEU A 527 8.91 2.72 -12.75
N ARG A 528 9.07 1.62 -12.01
CA ARG A 528 9.93 1.54 -10.83
C ARG A 528 11.15 0.68 -11.14
N PHE A 529 12.33 1.21 -10.90
CA PHE A 529 13.61 0.56 -11.14
C PHE A 529 14.42 0.56 -9.85
N SER A 530 15.18 -0.52 -9.61
CA SER A 530 16.20 -0.54 -8.56
C SER A 530 17.57 -0.49 -9.22
N VAL A 531 18.42 0.44 -8.77
CA VAL A 531 19.83 0.49 -9.18
C VAL A 531 20.54 -0.70 -8.55
N VAL A 532 21.05 -1.61 -9.38
CA VAL A 532 21.76 -2.80 -8.90
C VAL A 532 23.22 -2.69 -9.35
N ALA A 533 24.14 -2.75 -8.40
CA ALA A 533 25.55 -2.93 -8.73
C ALA A 533 25.72 -4.25 -9.49
N LYS A 534 26.62 -4.29 -10.47
CA LYS A 534 26.87 -5.51 -11.23
C LYS A 534 27.26 -6.61 -10.24
N VAL A 535 26.40 -7.62 -10.09
CA VAL A 535 26.66 -8.77 -9.22
C VAL A 535 27.83 -9.54 -9.83
N THR A 536 28.93 -9.62 -9.09
CA THR A 536 30.12 -10.39 -9.48
C THR A 536 30.16 -11.77 -8.84
N ASP A 537 29.36 -11.99 -7.79
CA ASP A 537 29.32 -13.21 -7.00
C ASP A 537 27.91 -13.83 -7.05
N ILE A 538 27.85 -15.04 -7.61
CA ILE A 538 26.65 -15.87 -7.73
C ILE A 538 26.84 -17.21 -7.00
N THR A 539 27.92 -17.34 -6.24
CA THR A 539 28.25 -18.56 -5.51
C THR A 539 27.55 -18.58 -4.17
N ARG A 540 26.95 -19.73 -3.83
CA ARG A 540 26.26 -19.88 -2.55
C ARG A 540 27.27 -20.26 -1.46
N PRO A 541 27.09 -19.78 -0.21
CA PRO A 541 27.87 -20.24 0.92
C PRO A 541 27.78 -21.76 1.07
N VAL A 542 28.93 -22.39 1.25
CA VAL A 542 29.07 -23.83 1.47
C VAL A 542 29.22 -24.08 2.97
N CYS A 543 28.34 -24.93 3.51
CA CYS A 543 28.40 -25.37 4.89
C CYS A 543 28.89 -26.82 4.98
N GLN A 544 30.04 -27.03 5.64
CA GLN A 544 30.61 -28.33 5.91
C GLN A 544 30.42 -28.69 7.38
N THR A 545 29.68 -29.76 7.65
CA THR A 545 29.49 -30.25 9.03
C THR A 545 30.79 -30.85 9.56
N VAL A 546 31.27 -30.34 10.70
CA VAL A 546 32.48 -30.83 11.36
C VAL A 546 32.15 -31.91 12.38
N SER A 547 31.19 -31.65 13.27
CA SER A 547 30.78 -32.62 14.28
C SER A 547 29.37 -32.37 14.81
N SER A 548 28.72 -33.45 15.24
CA SER A 548 27.48 -33.41 16.02
C SER A 548 27.67 -34.35 17.22
N SER A 549 27.54 -33.82 18.44
CA SER A 549 27.81 -34.59 19.66
C SER A 549 26.71 -35.65 19.90
N SER A 550 27.12 -36.84 20.37
CA SER A 550 26.27 -38.02 20.53
C SER A 550 25.94 -38.35 22.00
N ASN A 551 25.33 -37.40 22.72
CA ASN A 551 25.08 -37.52 24.17
C ASN A 551 23.60 -37.45 24.58
N CYS A 552 22.66 -37.48 23.64
CA CYS A 552 21.25 -37.37 24.00
C CYS A 552 20.67 -38.72 24.47
N PRO A 553 20.10 -38.77 25.70
CA PRO A 553 19.44 -39.98 26.20
C PRO A 553 18.19 -40.29 25.37
N SER A 554 17.90 -41.57 25.21
CA SER A 554 16.71 -42.07 24.48
C SER A 554 15.40 -41.80 25.24
N SER A 555 15.47 -41.58 26.56
CA SER A 555 14.34 -41.25 27.41
C SER A 555 14.02 -39.75 27.38
N SER A 556 12.78 -39.41 27.00
CA SER A 556 12.26 -38.03 26.94
C SER A 556 12.28 -37.29 28.29
N SER A 557 12.29 -38.00 29.42
CA SER A 557 12.29 -37.42 30.77
C SER A 557 13.63 -36.79 31.20
N LEU A 558 14.74 -37.16 30.57
CA LEU A 558 16.10 -36.68 30.89
C LEU A 558 16.67 -35.72 29.83
N CYS A 559 15.84 -35.29 28.87
CA CYS A 559 16.29 -34.47 27.76
C CYS A 559 16.73 -33.06 28.19
N ALA A 560 16.15 -32.52 29.27
CA ALA A 560 16.45 -31.17 29.75
C ALA A 560 17.80 -31.08 30.49
N SER A 561 18.24 -32.18 31.10
CA SER A 561 19.51 -32.28 31.83
C SER A 561 20.73 -32.56 30.94
N SER A 562 20.52 -32.74 29.63
CA SER A 562 21.60 -33.05 28.68
C SER A 562 21.58 -32.06 27.52
N GLN A 563 22.77 -31.64 27.11
CA GLN A 563 22.98 -30.72 26.00
C GLN A 563 23.73 -31.44 24.89
N TRP A 564 23.50 -31.02 23.65
CA TRP A 564 24.26 -31.45 22.49
C TRP A 564 24.78 -30.23 21.74
N THR A 565 25.89 -30.43 21.03
CA THR A 565 26.58 -29.40 20.26
C THR A 565 26.71 -29.83 18.81
N PHE A 566 26.44 -28.91 17.90
CA PHE A 566 26.65 -29.03 16.47
C PHE A 566 27.67 -28.00 16.01
N ILE A 567 28.70 -28.45 15.30
CA ILE A 567 29.78 -27.59 14.79
C ILE A 567 29.83 -27.74 13.28
N ALA A 568 29.79 -26.60 12.58
CA ALA A 568 29.94 -26.53 11.13
C ALA A 568 30.90 -25.41 10.72
N ASN A 569 31.65 -25.66 9.64
CA ASN A 569 32.49 -24.67 8.99
C ASN A 569 31.76 -24.12 7.79
N LEU A 570 31.63 -22.81 7.70
CA LEU A 570 30.96 -22.14 6.60
C LEU A 570 31.96 -21.26 5.86
N THR A 571 31.96 -21.36 4.53
CA THR A 571 32.82 -20.56 3.66
C THR A 571 32.05 -20.17 2.41
N ASP A 572 32.40 -19.01 1.85
CA ASP A 572 31.84 -18.49 0.61
C ASP A 572 32.75 -18.78 -0.61
N GLY A 573 33.84 -19.54 -0.38
CA GLY A 573 34.85 -19.81 -1.41
C GLY A 573 35.73 -18.59 -1.72
N ILE A 574 36.67 -18.78 -2.65
CA ILE A 574 37.73 -17.81 -2.97
C ILE A 574 37.18 -16.63 -3.80
N ASN A 575 36.15 -16.88 -4.62
CA ASN A 575 35.49 -15.86 -5.44
C ASN A 575 34.24 -15.26 -4.76
N GLY A 576 33.96 -15.67 -3.52
CA GLY A 576 32.83 -15.21 -2.74
C GLY A 576 33.09 -13.84 -2.10
N THR A 577 32.02 -13.16 -1.72
CA THR A 577 32.05 -11.88 -0.99
C THR A 577 32.21 -12.04 0.53
N GLY A 578 32.11 -13.28 1.00
CA GLY A 578 32.23 -13.69 2.39
C GLY A 578 30.88 -13.68 3.11
N ILE A 579 30.82 -14.42 4.22
CA ILE A 579 29.59 -14.59 5.00
C ILE A 579 29.26 -13.30 5.76
N GLU A 580 28.05 -12.80 5.57
CA GLU A 580 27.50 -11.65 6.30
C GLU A 580 26.79 -12.10 7.58
N SER A 581 25.95 -13.12 7.51
CA SER A 581 25.16 -13.56 8.66
C SER A 581 24.93 -15.07 8.70
N ILE A 582 24.72 -15.60 9.90
CA ILE A 582 24.33 -17.00 10.15
C ILE A 582 23.17 -16.99 11.15
N THR A 583 22.06 -17.65 10.80
CA THR A 583 20.83 -17.66 11.60
C THR A 583 20.31 -19.07 11.84
N ILE A 584 19.62 -19.27 12.97
CA ILE A 584 18.94 -20.54 13.29
C ILE A 584 17.53 -20.49 12.67
N ARG A 585 17.23 -21.40 11.74
CA ARG A 585 15.90 -21.56 11.12
C ARG A 585 15.03 -22.57 11.87
N LYS A 586 15.66 -23.59 12.45
CA LYS A 586 15.01 -24.62 13.25
C LYS A 586 15.88 -24.96 14.45
N GLY A 587 15.23 -25.12 15.61
CA GLY A 587 15.88 -25.41 16.89
C GLY A 587 15.82 -24.23 17.86
N ASN A 588 15.94 -24.50 19.15
CA ASN A 588 15.74 -23.51 20.23
C ASN A 588 17.01 -23.29 21.07
N GLY A 589 18.18 -23.45 20.45
CA GLY A 589 19.49 -23.41 21.10
C GLY A 589 20.20 -22.08 20.95
N THR A 590 21.40 -22.00 21.49
CA THR A 590 22.30 -20.86 21.38
C THR A 590 23.31 -21.09 20.25
N LEU A 591 23.49 -20.10 19.37
CA LEU A 591 24.47 -20.13 18.28
C LEU A 591 25.58 -19.12 18.56
N ASN A 592 26.83 -19.59 18.57
CA ASN A 592 28.03 -18.77 18.61
C ASN A 592 28.80 -18.91 17.30
N THR A 593 29.29 -17.80 16.76
CA THR A 593 30.07 -17.78 15.52
C THR A 593 31.44 -17.16 15.77
N SER A 594 32.47 -17.73 15.17
CA SER A 594 33.82 -17.19 15.19
C SER A 594 34.44 -17.27 13.82
N THR A 595 34.90 -16.14 13.28
CA THR A 595 35.56 -16.09 11.98
C THR A 595 37.06 -16.30 12.17
N VAL A 596 37.62 -17.29 11.48
CA VAL A 596 39.05 -17.57 11.47
C VAL A 596 39.56 -17.33 10.05
N ALA A 597 40.64 -16.55 9.92
CA ALA A 597 41.33 -16.41 8.64
C ALA A 597 41.91 -17.78 8.25
N GLY A 598 41.39 -18.37 7.18
CA GLY A 598 41.85 -19.67 6.68
C GLY A 598 43.25 -19.55 6.05
N ALA A 599 43.95 -20.69 5.96
CA ALA A 599 45.29 -20.77 5.37
C ALA A 599 45.33 -20.51 3.84
N GLU A 600 44.17 -20.40 3.18
CA GLU A 600 44.04 -20.28 1.71
C GLU A 600 43.19 -19.05 1.30
N GLU A 601 43.41 -17.89 1.92
CA GLU A 601 42.79 -16.58 1.62
C GLU A 601 41.25 -16.50 1.71
N ALA A 602 40.53 -17.61 1.89
CA ALA A 602 39.10 -17.64 2.17
C ALA A 602 38.83 -17.61 3.69
N ASN A 603 38.03 -16.64 4.14
CA ASN A 603 37.58 -16.57 5.53
C ASN A 603 36.64 -17.75 5.83
N VAL A 604 36.93 -18.51 6.89
CA VAL A 604 36.08 -19.61 7.35
C VAL A 604 35.38 -19.18 8.63
N THR A 605 34.06 -19.20 8.62
CA THR A 605 33.23 -18.91 9.79
C THR A 605 32.83 -20.23 10.44
N VAL A 606 33.31 -20.46 11.66
CA VAL A 606 32.92 -21.63 12.46
C VAL A 606 31.64 -21.30 13.22
N ALA A 607 30.60 -22.07 12.99
CA ALA A 607 29.33 -21.98 13.70
C ALA A 607 29.23 -23.11 14.74
N THR A 608 29.05 -22.73 16.01
CA THR A 608 28.85 -23.65 17.13
C THR A 608 27.45 -23.44 17.70
N TYR A 609 26.58 -24.42 17.49
CA TYR A 609 25.22 -24.44 18.03
C TYR A 609 25.15 -25.39 19.22
N SER A 610 24.51 -24.95 20.31
CA SER A 610 24.28 -25.78 21.50
C SER A 610 22.82 -25.72 21.93
N ALA A 611 22.22 -26.88 22.20
CA ALA A 611 20.83 -26.97 22.64
C ALA A 611 20.59 -28.14 23.58
N SER A 612 19.48 -28.07 24.32
CA SER A 612 19.00 -29.21 25.10
C SER A 612 18.62 -30.37 24.19
N CYS A 613 18.75 -31.59 24.71
CA CYS A 613 18.33 -32.80 23.99
C CYS A 613 16.81 -32.88 23.77
N CYS A 614 16.02 -31.93 24.31
CA CYS A 614 14.60 -31.79 24.00
C CYS A 614 14.35 -31.17 22.61
N SER A 615 15.35 -30.52 22.02
CA SER A 615 15.34 -30.05 20.62
C SER A 615 16.47 -30.72 19.85
N GLN A 616 16.16 -31.83 19.20
CA GLN A 616 17.16 -32.71 18.58
C GLN A 616 17.58 -32.29 17.17
N ASN A 617 16.96 -31.29 16.58
CA ASN A 617 17.23 -30.86 15.20
C ASN A 617 17.63 -29.39 15.18
N VAL A 618 18.65 -29.09 14.38
CA VAL A 618 19.03 -27.71 14.03
C VAL A 618 19.07 -27.56 12.52
N GLU A 619 18.63 -26.41 12.04
CA GLU A 619 18.87 -25.96 10.67
C GLU A 619 19.45 -24.55 10.73
N LEU A 620 20.67 -24.40 10.20
CA LEU A 620 21.37 -23.13 10.09
C LEU A 620 21.29 -22.65 8.64
N ALA A 621 21.13 -21.35 8.47
CA ALA A 621 21.25 -20.69 7.18
C ALA A 621 22.33 -19.61 7.24
N ALA A 622 23.23 -19.62 6.26
CA ALA A 622 24.24 -18.59 6.06
C ALA A 622 23.92 -17.76 4.83
N VAL A 623 24.12 -16.46 4.95
CA VAL A 623 23.90 -15.47 3.91
C VAL A 623 25.22 -14.75 3.67
N ASP A 624 25.67 -14.68 2.42
CA ASP A 624 26.82 -13.85 2.04
C ASP A 624 26.44 -12.36 1.93
N LYS A 625 27.39 -11.50 1.58
CA LYS A 625 27.16 -10.05 1.46
C LYS A 625 26.36 -9.62 0.23
N VAL A 626 26.05 -10.54 -0.68
CA VAL A 626 25.26 -10.28 -1.88
C VAL A 626 23.88 -10.97 -1.84
N GLY A 627 23.58 -11.71 -0.77
CA GLY A 627 22.30 -12.34 -0.48
C GLY A 627 22.18 -13.81 -0.91
N ASN A 628 23.25 -14.48 -1.34
CA ASN A 628 23.17 -15.92 -1.63
C ASN A 628 23.05 -16.71 -0.33
N VAL A 629 22.20 -17.74 -0.36
CA VAL A 629 21.88 -18.54 0.83
C VAL A 629 22.44 -19.95 0.72
N GLY A 630 23.18 -20.35 1.75
CA GLY A 630 23.60 -21.72 2.04
C GLY A 630 22.90 -22.25 3.29
N LYS A 631 22.54 -23.54 3.30
CA LYS A 631 21.85 -24.18 4.44
C LYS A 631 22.62 -25.41 4.90
N CYS A 632 22.55 -25.69 6.19
CA CYS A 632 22.98 -26.97 6.74
C CYS A 632 22.15 -27.37 7.95
N ALA A 633 21.92 -28.67 8.07
CA ALA A 633 21.14 -29.25 9.15
C ALA A 633 22.03 -30.17 10.00
N GLY A 634 21.76 -30.15 11.30
CA GLY A 634 22.35 -31.05 12.28
C GLY A 634 21.27 -31.77 13.05
N GLN A 635 21.55 -33.00 13.46
CA GLN A 635 20.68 -33.77 14.33
C GLN A 635 21.48 -34.37 15.48
N ALA A 636 20.92 -34.32 16.68
CA ALA A 636 21.44 -35.01 17.85
C ALA A 636 21.36 -36.52 17.61
N ARG A 637 22.49 -37.22 17.73
CA ARG A 637 22.51 -38.68 17.65
C ARG A 637 22.13 -39.27 19.00
N GLN A 638 21.13 -40.16 19.02
CA GLN A 638 20.71 -40.89 20.22
C GLN A 638 21.74 -41.95 20.60
N LYS A 639 21.94 -42.15 21.90
CA LYS A 639 22.77 -43.25 22.41
C LYS A 639 21.99 -44.56 22.23
N THR A 640 22.28 -45.33 21.18
CA THR A 640 21.81 -46.71 21.05
C THR A 640 22.53 -47.55 22.10
N VAL A 641 21.82 -47.93 23.16
CA VAL A 641 22.25 -49.05 23.99
C VAL A 641 22.14 -50.28 23.10
N ALA A 642 23.27 -50.94 22.83
CA ALA A 642 23.28 -52.22 22.15
C ALA A 642 22.57 -53.24 23.05
N THR A 643 21.29 -53.47 22.81
CA THR A 643 20.58 -54.62 23.39
C THR A 643 21.11 -55.86 22.69
N THR A 644 21.90 -56.66 23.41
CA THR A 644 22.23 -58.03 23.03
C THR A 644 20.93 -58.81 22.81
N LEU A 645 20.61 -59.09 21.55
CA LEU A 645 19.51 -59.96 21.17
C LEU A 645 19.91 -61.41 21.48
N THR A 646 19.44 -61.95 22.61
CA THR A 646 19.27 -63.40 22.75
C THR A 646 18.14 -63.84 21.82
N ALA A 647 18.49 -64.62 20.82
CA ALA A 647 17.56 -65.30 19.93
C ALA A 647 16.70 -66.29 20.72
N ILE A 648 15.39 -66.10 20.70
CA ILE A 648 14.42 -67.16 20.97
C ILE A 648 13.35 -67.08 19.88
N THR A 649 13.13 -68.24 19.27
CA THR A 649 12.23 -68.57 18.18
C THR A 649 10.76 -68.71 18.63
N ALA A 650 9.86 -68.71 17.61
CA ALA A 650 8.42 -69.06 17.62
C ALA A 650 7.45 -67.89 17.89
N ALA A 651 6.29 -67.74 17.23
CA ALA A 651 5.62 -68.47 16.15
C ALA A 651 4.66 -67.50 15.42
N VAL A 652 4.31 -67.84 14.19
CA VAL A 652 3.25 -67.19 13.40
C VAL A 652 1.89 -67.51 14.01
N ASN A 653 1.04 -66.51 14.21
CA ASN A 653 -0.41 -66.69 14.20
C ASN A 653 -1.14 -65.40 13.78
N THR A 654 -2.19 -65.61 13.00
CA THR A 654 -2.96 -64.66 12.20
C THR A 654 -4.11 -63.96 12.94
N THR A 655 -4.50 -62.80 12.38
CA THR A 655 -5.81 -62.12 12.36
C THR A 655 -6.34 -61.28 13.54
N SER A 656 -6.50 -59.98 13.22
CA SER A 656 -7.75 -59.17 13.25
C SER A 656 -8.13 -58.31 14.47
N THR A 657 -8.55 -57.08 14.10
CA THR A 657 -9.46 -56.09 14.73
C THR A 657 -8.96 -55.13 15.81
N GLY A 658 -8.84 -53.85 15.40
CA GLY A 658 -9.50 -52.72 16.07
C GLY A 658 -8.63 -51.78 16.93
N GLY A 659 -8.53 -50.50 16.54
CA GLY A 659 -8.33 -49.40 17.51
C GLY A 659 -7.38 -48.27 17.12
N HIS A 660 -7.94 -47.20 16.54
CA HIS A 660 -7.56 -45.79 16.60
C HIS A 660 -6.17 -45.32 16.11
N ILE A 661 -6.20 -44.68 14.93
CA ILE A 661 -5.14 -43.82 14.38
C ILE A 661 -5.26 -42.43 15.00
N LEU A 662 -4.30 -42.01 15.81
CA LEU A 662 -3.99 -40.59 16.07
C LEU A 662 -2.80 -40.21 15.20
N SER A 663 -3.10 -39.79 13.98
CA SER A 663 -2.16 -39.11 13.08
C SER A 663 -2.17 -37.63 13.42
N ILE A 664 -1.16 -37.15 14.14
CA ILE A 664 -0.86 -35.71 14.19
C ILE A 664 -0.01 -35.41 12.96
N SER A 665 -0.71 -35.21 11.84
CA SER A 665 -0.14 -34.69 10.60
C SER A 665 -0.04 -33.17 10.74
N HIS A 666 1.16 -32.63 10.95
CA HIS A 666 1.44 -31.22 10.69
C HIS A 666 1.51 -31.00 9.17
N CYS A 667 0.34 -30.97 8.54
CA CYS A 667 0.15 -30.47 7.19
C CYS A 667 0.14 -28.93 7.23
N LEU A 668 1.29 -28.31 7.02
CA LEU A 668 1.37 -26.93 6.53
C LEU A 668 1.00 -26.96 5.05
N TRP A 669 -0.30 -26.90 4.75
CA TRP A 669 -0.80 -26.69 3.39
C TRP A 669 -0.77 -25.19 3.10
N ILE A 670 0.29 -24.76 2.42
CA ILE A 670 0.39 -23.45 1.77
C ILE A 670 -0.51 -23.51 0.54
N SER A 671 -1.71 -22.94 0.62
CA SER A 671 -2.50 -22.64 -0.57
C SER A 671 -1.86 -21.45 -1.28
N VAL A 672 -1.32 -21.74 -2.46
CA VAL A 672 -0.53 -20.86 -3.33
C VAL A 672 -1.35 -19.68 -3.85
N VAL A 673 -0.89 -18.46 -3.62
CA VAL A 673 -1.25 -17.25 -4.38
C VAL A 673 0.05 -16.65 -4.94
N VAL A 674 0.65 -17.31 -5.93
CA VAL A 674 1.78 -16.74 -6.71
C VAL A 674 1.74 -17.15 -8.19
N SER A 675 0.91 -18.09 -8.62
CA SER A 675 1.05 -18.68 -9.96
C SER A 675 0.46 -17.87 -11.14
N LEU A 676 0.08 -16.60 -10.98
CA LEU A 676 -0.45 -15.79 -12.10
C LEU A 676 0.19 -14.41 -12.27
N LEU A 677 1.28 -14.10 -11.57
CA LEU A 677 2.04 -12.87 -11.84
C LEU A 677 3.53 -13.09 -12.05
N TRP A 678 4.05 -14.29 -11.80
CA TRP A 678 5.36 -14.73 -12.27
C TRP A 678 5.23 -16.06 -13.01
N LYS A 679 4.99 -15.96 -14.31
CA LYS A 679 5.58 -16.89 -15.28
C LYS A 679 5.76 -16.23 -16.64
#